data_AF-F4WQY5-F1
#
_entry.id   AF-F4WQY5-F1
#
_cell.length_a   1.000
_cell.length_b   1.000
_cell.length_c   1.000
_cell.angle_alpha   90.00
_cell.angle_beta   90.00
_cell.angle_gamma   90.00
#
_symmetry.space_group_name_H-M   'P 1'
#
loop_
_entity.id
_entity.type
_entity.pdbx_description
1 polymer ?
#
loop_
_entity_poly.entity_id
_entity_poly.type
_entity_poly.pdbx_seq_one_letter_code
_entity_poly.pdbx_strand_id
1 'polypeptide(L)'
;SACNRTLYGDVGRTYRVEIRRPREDRLPFLCHLNFTAAGSDLGDLVQLTFDTFTVGRFLSFTSEGCPDGFMTIREEGRPATGGQWCGSAWGYTVYYSETPSINLTLYLLRLSEQGIGYNFDFKLSYKFLRRSEAHLRYGNSSMSTWRGELVNGTYCDRVLTKCDTRACRLQSPNYPGVYPRNVTCYYRVEQNRAPVGHRALLAVSQRNSHKIHIKDQVVKYDRSQRVLRVWDQCNVVQDYLTVYDGGSTSDRVLVRLCGGDAVPDIISSHNTMLLEFHTSPYDNPFHPVPLSFLPGFELEVQVIFVDEKSRSFVKENDNCDFYISGDENSSGILENPKHSLPPNTTCRYHFQGKLNEIVWLSFVKYYAASVEAAASIDTAADCNAKLLIWDGDITVDKLTFSRKNVTLMGQFCKDDIPRLCDHSLLRNSSRHTRPCSLAESYVSTGRDLTLEHILRQGSALYPISFVLRYEFVHEAISCNHVFASVPSASSTSSTSSLSSSSSSSSSSSSLSSNAGKFASPKNVFFYGRGGAQNLSCVYRFEAEPDHRIELSFVRASFGGKNCASYVDPLVNRWTCDRRMADIKKFGMADLVVAEYPWQGVELVRDCLCSNVSERIVVRTLTSNVVEVRFTITLMNVTQDYRDFFFEGEYRFVPVGAESNEHGCSTRLEERRLRGTSGEISLRSPLPRVIPGLAAVEEILTNTEDLTATQCVNEPWLIEPEDARINFLYLRTAGYGITLDNVEECTTLNRIVVYSAANTKERSVICPEGGVDTARTVDFFSGGWNYSAVNASVAMAQHSRSFVVEFLQREPGFYAVTWIAISKRSPTASNVGANAFAILPTEDCPYRCPEIQACISSVLWCDGVRHCPSGFDEEEANCSYRFGVTLLYVAVGAGALGIFLILLLATGCLKYCLYRHKARKKKKNVALNVNHLHVNHTHHNNGLTGSRLSGRYNLATPQEMYLENYGKDSIC
;
A
#
# COMPACT_ATOMS: atom_id res chain seq x y z
N SER A 1 80.85 -39.15 -17.99
CA SER A 1 79.82 -38.96 -16.95
C SER A 1 79.23 -37.57 -17.12
N ALA A 2 77.90 -37.45 -17.21
CA ALA A 2 77.23 -36.15 -17.23
C ALA A 2 77.14 -35.52 -15.81
N CYS A 3 77.29 -36.34 -14.77
CA CYS A 3 77.23 -35.92 -13.38
C CYS A 3 78.42 -35.07 -12.94
N ASN A 4 78.17 -34.19 -11.97
CA ASN A 4 79.09 -33.25 -11.35
C ASN A 4 79.69 -32.26 -12.36
N ARG A 5 78.84 -31.72 -13.23
CA ARG A 5 79.22 -30.73 -14.25
C ARG A 5 78.32 -29.51 -14.19
N THR A 6 78.92 -28.35 -14.49
CA THR A 6 78.19 -27.13 -14.81
C THR A 6 77.97 -27.05 -16.31
N LEU A 7 76.72 -26.82 -16.69
CA LEU A 7 76.22 -26.79 -18.05
C LEU A 7 75.86 -25.36 -18.43
N TYR A 8 76.32 -24.96 -19.62
CA TYR A 8 76.11 -23.64 -20.23
C TYR A 8 75.54 -23.83 -21.64
N GLY A 9 74.98 -22.78 -22.22
CA GLY A 9 74.45 -22.83 -23.57
C GLY A 9 74.02 -21.46 -24.08
N ASP A 10 73.92 -21.37 -25.40
CA ASP A 10 73.49 -20.15 -26.09
C ASP A 10 71.98 -19.95 -25.91
N VAL A 11 71.55 -18.68 -25.81
CA VAL A 11 70.13 -18.33 -25.77
C VAL A 11 69.38 -18.92 -26.96
N GLY A 12 68.19 -19.47 -26.71
CA GLY A 12 67.33 -19.95 -27.80
C GLY A 12 67.63 -21.39 -28.25
N ARG A 13 68.81 -21.95 -27.93
CA ARG A 13 69.21 -23.30 -28.31
C ARG A 13 68.84 -24.33 -27.25
N THR A 14 68.35 -25.49 -27.70
CA THR A 14 68.01 -26.63 -26.83
C THR A 14 69.14 -27.64 -26.80
N TYR A 15 69.52 -28.08 -25.60
CA TYR A 15 70.53 -29.09 -25.35
C TYR A 15 69.92 -30.28 -24.61
N ARG A 16 70.57 -31.44 -24.64
CA ARG A 16 70.07 -32.68 -24.02
C ARG A 16 71.11 -33.29 -23.08
N VAL A 17 70.63 -33.82 -21.95
CA VAL A 17 71.39 -34.56 -20.95
C VAL A 17 70.67 -35.87 -20.67
N GLU A 18 71.40 -36.97 -20.75
CA GLU A 18 70.91 -38.30 -20.37
C GLU A 18 71.82 -38.88 -19.29
N ILE A 19 71.22 -39.34 -18.20
CA ILE A 19 71.93 -40.05 -17.14
C ILE A 19 71.60 -41.53 -17.27
N ARG A 20 72.64 -42.33 -17.52
CA ARG A 20 72.49 -43.79 -17.62
C ARG A 20 72.20 -44.38 -16.25
N ARG A 21 71.41 -45.46 -16.25
CA ARG A 21 71.09 -46.26 -15.06
C ARG A 21 72.37 -46.61 -14.27
N PRO A 22 72.45 -46.27 -12.97
CA PRO A 22 73.54 -46.70 -12.09
C PRO A 22 73.55 -48.22 -11.93
N ARG A 23 74.74 -48.80 -11.74
CA ARG A 23 74.88 -50.22 -11.38
C ARG A 23 74.56 -50.41 -9.89
N GLU A 24 74.02 -51.57 -9.52
CA GLU A 24 73.61 -51.88 -8.14
C GLU A 24 74.77 -51.83 -7.14
N ASP A 25 75.98 -52.21 -7.56
CA ASP A 25 77.22 -52.13 -6.75
C ASP A 25 77.67 -50.69 -6.45
N ARG A 26 77.03 -49.68 -7.04
CA ARG A 26 77.38 -48.25 -6.92
C ARG A 26 76.26 -47.40 -6.31
N LEU A 27 75.37 -48.04 -5.55
CA LEU A 27 74.34 -47.37 -4.76
C LEU A 27 74.86 -47.13 -3.32
N PRO A 28 74.50 -46.02 -2.65
CA PRO A 28 73.64 -44.94 -3.13
C PRO A 28 74.31 -44.13 -4.24
N PHE A 29 73.54 -43.82 -5.28
CA PHE A 29 73.99 -43.01 -6.41
C PHE A 29 73.64 -41.54 -6.19
N LEU A 30 74.63 -40.68 -6.33
CA LEU A 30 74.48 -39.23 -6.22
C LEU A 30 75.04 -38.54 -7.47
N CYS A 31 74.25 -37.65 -8.06
CA CYS A 31 74.61 -36.93 -9.27
C CYS A 31 74.16 -35.47 -9.19
N HIS A 32 75.10 -34.53 -9.32
CA HIS A 32 74.80 -33.10 -9.34
C HIS A 32 74.90 -32.56 -10.77
N LEU A 33 73.91 -31.79 -11.20
CA LEU A 33 73.91 -31.05 -12.46
C LEU A 33 73.68 -29.58 -12.15
N ASN A 34 74.66 -28.73 -12.48
CA ASN A 34 74.52 -27.28 -12.34
C ASN A 34 74.22 -26.67 -13.71
N PHE A 35 73.25 -25.76 -13.78
CA PHE A 35 72.94 -24.98 -14.97
C PHE A 35 73.07 -23.51 -14.61
N THR A 36 73.87 -22.75 -15.36
CA THR A 36 74.16 -21.35 -15.05
C THR A 36 73.96 -20.47 -16.29
N ALA A 37 72.99 -19.58 -16.21
CA ALA A 37 72.70 -18.54 -17.19
C ALA A 37 73.57 -17.32 -16.85
N ALA A 38 74.68 -17.14 -17.55
CA ALA A 38 75.68 -16.11 -17.21
C ALA A 38 75.35 -14.70 -17.75
N GLY A 39 74.14 -14.48 -18.26
CA GLY A 39 73.69 -13.21 -18.86
C GLY A 39 74.06 -13.06 -20.34
N SER A 40 73.52 -12.01 -20.97
CA SER A 40 73.79 -11.64 -22.37
C SER A 40 73.43 -12.75 -23.38
N ASP A 41 74.43 -13.38 -24.00
CA ASP A 41 74.25 -14.44 -24.99
C ASP A 41 74.06 -15.82 -24.37
N LEU A 42 74.28 -15.94 -23.06
CA LEU A 42 74.08 -17.14 -22.25
C LEU A 42 72.76 -17.12 -21.46
N GLY A 43 71.95 -16.07 -21.66
CA GLY A 43 70.60 -15.93 -21.13
C GLY A 43 70.52 -15.54 -19.66
N ASP A 44 69.31 -15.25 -19.20
CA ASP A 44 69.02 -14.80 -17.83
C ASP A 44 68.28 -15.87 -17.01
N LEU A 45 67.63 -16.82 -17.69
CA LEU A 45 66.76 -17.83 -17.11
C LEU A 45 67.09 -19.20 -17.68
N VAL A 46 66.95 -20.23 -16.85
CA VAL A 46 67.11 -21.63 -17.24
C VAL A 46 65.73 -22.26 -17.38
N GLN A 47 65.49 -22.86 -18.54
CA GLN A 47 64.35 -23.74 -18.78
C GLN A 47 64.84 -25.19 -18.79
N LEU A 48 64.24 -26.02 -17.93
CA LEU A 48 64.43 -27.46 -17.90
C LEU A 48 63.16 -28.16 -18.37
N THR A 49 63.28 -29.10 -19.31
CA THR A 49 62.18 -29.91 -19.85
C THR A 49 62.50 -31.38 -19.61
N PHE A 50 61.65 -32.07 -18.86
CA PHE A 50 61.84 -33.48 -18.54
C PHE A 50 61.30 -34.35 -19.68
N ASP A 51 62.21 -34.94 -20.46
CA ASP A 51 61.86 -35.79 -21.61
C ASP A 51 61.46 -37.20 -21.15
N THR A 52 62.24 -37.78 -20.22
CA THR A 52 61.88 -38.99 -19.49
C THR A 52 62.30 -38.85 -18.03
N PHE A 53 61.42 -39.28 -17.12
CA PHE A 53 61.69 -39.25 -15.69
C PHE A 53 61.13 -40.51 -15.03
N THR A 54 62.02 -41.37 -14.55
CA THR A 54 61.73 -42.47 -13.66
C THR A 54 62.84 -42.51 -12.62
N VAL A 55 62.54 -42.09 -11.39
CA VAL A 55 63.51 -42.04 -10.28
C VAL A 55 62.81 -42.54 -9.01
N GLY A 56 63.17 -43.74 -8.57
CA GLY A 56 62.55 -44.36 -7.39
C GLY A 56 61.04 -44.55 -7.53
N ARG A 57 60.36 -44.81 -6.42
CA ARG A 57 58.91 -44.98 -6.34
C ARG A 57 58.27 -43.82 -5.59
N PHE A 58 57.11 -43.37 -6.06
CA PHE A 58 56.27 -42.38 -5.38
C PHE A 58 55.21 -43.08 -4.52
N LEU A 59 55.08 -42.68 -3.27
CA LEU A 59 54.13 -43.26 -2.31
C LEU A 59 53.05 -42.29 -1.82
N SER A 60 53.43 -41.07 -1.48
CA SER A 60 52.58 -40.11 -0.78
C SER A 60 53.08 -38.70 -0.99
N PHE A 61 52.19 -37.71 -0.90
CA PHE A 61 52.53 -36.29 -0.98
C PHE A 61 53.05 -35.72 0.35
N THR A 62 52.73 -36.35 1.49
CA THR A 62 52.87 -35.74 2.81
C THR A 62 53.98 -36.36 3.67
N SER A 63 54.10 -37.69 3.71
CA SER A 63 55.05 -38.41 4.56
C SER A 63 55.74 -39.53 3.81
N GLU A 64 57.07 -39.63 3.96
CA GLU A 64 57.93 -40.67 3.37
C GLU A 64 57.65 -40.94 1.87
N GLY A 65 57.39 -39.88 1.10
CA GLY A 65 56.88 -40.01 -0.27
C GLY A 65 57.84 -40.64 -1.27
N CYS A 66 59.15 -40.50 -1.04
CA CYS A 66 60.22 -40.93 -1.96
C CYS A 66 61.26 -41.82 -1.25
N PRO A 67 60.92 -43.08 -0.89
CA PRO A 67 61.79 -43.94 -0.08
C PRO A 67 63.02 -44.47 -0.83
N ASP A 68 62.92 -44.64 -2.15
CA ASP A 68 63.93 -45.37 -2.94
C ASP A 68 64.95 -44.44 -3.63
N GLY A 69 64.62 -43.16 -3.75
CA GLY A 69 65.40 -42.14 -4.45
C GLY A 69 64.52 -40.97 -4.87
N PHE A 70 65.15 -39.82 -5.11
CA PHE A 70 64.49 -38.58 -5.49
C PHE A 70 65.38 -37.67 -6.33
N MET A 71 64.74 -36.74 -7.01
CA MET A 71 65.34 -35.53 -7.57
C MET A 71 65.02 -34.36 -6.65
N THR A 72 65.97 -33.43 -6.47
CA THR A 72 65.72 -32.12 -5.87
C THR A 72 66.39 -31.03 -6.71
N ILE A 73 65.84 -29.82 -6.67
CA ILE A 73 66.30 -28.67 -7.45
C ILE A 73 66.47 -27.53 -6.46
N ARG A 74 67.68 -26.98 -6.41
CA ARG A 74 68.04 -25.85 -5.57
C ARG A 74 68.43 -24.67 -6.45
N GLU A 75 67.93 -23.50 -6.11
CA GLU A 75 68.25 -22.26 -6.80
C GLU A 75 69.33 -21.48 -6.06
N GLU A 76 70.23 -20.82 -6.80
CA GLU A 76 71.28 -20.00 -6.22
C GLU A 76 70.69 -18.75 -5.55
N GLY A 77 71.13 -18.44 -4.33
CA GLY A 77 70.63 -17.29 -3.57
C GLY A 77 69.24 -17.49 -2.94
N ARG A 78 68.65 -18.68 -3.02
CA ARG A 78 67.42 -19.05 -2.30
C ARG A 78 67.68 -20.13 -1.23
N PRO A 79 66.90 -20.16 -0.13
CA PRO A 79 66.94 -21.26 0.83
C PRO A 79 66.67 -22.62 0.17
N ALA A 80 67.25 -23.70 0.69
CA ALA A 80 66.93 -25.04 0.23
C ALA A 80 65.54 -25.45 0.72
N THR A 81 64.68 -25.94 -0.17
CA THR A 81 63.30 -26.29 0.18
C THR A 81 63.20 -27.68 0.80
N GLY A 82 64.13 -28.59 0.47
CA GLY A 82 64.06 -30.00 0.90
C GLY A 82 62.98 -30.81 0.16
N GLY A 83 62.28 -30.20 -0.80
CA GLY A 83 61.28 -30.86 -1.63
C GLY A 83 61.89 -31.90 -2.56
N GLN A 84 61.13 -32.97 -2.81
CA GLN A 84 61.60 -34.15 -3.51
C GLN A 84 60.62 -34.58 -4.61
N TRP A 85 61.15 -34.97 -5.76
CA TRP A 85 60.40 -35.56 -6.87
C TRP A 85 60.82 -37.01 -7.10
N CYS A 86 59.87 -37.92 -7.21
CA CYS A 86 60.16 -39.34 -7.45
C CYS A 86 59.00 -40.05 -8.17
N GLY A 87 59.19 -41.34 -8.47
CA GLY A 87 58.26 -42.13 -9.27
C GLY A 87 58.53 -42.01 -10.76
N SER A 88 57.53 -42.41 -11.55
CA SER A 88 57.55 -42.30 -13.01
C SER A 88 56.67 -41.15 -13.46
N ALA A 89 57.18 -40.37 -14.41
CA ALA A 89 56.44 -39.32 -15.07
C ALA A 89 56.49 -39.47 -16.59
N TRP A 90 55.35 -39.15 -17.20
CA TRP A 90 55.12 -39.12 -18.64
C TRP A 90 54.32 -37.84 -18.95
N GLY A 91 54.60 -37.17 -20.06
CA GLY A 91 53.95 -35.90 -20.42
C GLY A 91 54.90 -34.72 -20.54
N TYR A 92 54.39 -33.49 -20.50
CA TYR A 92 55.21 -32.28 -20.69
C TYR A 92 55.38 -31.50 -19.39
N THR A 93 56.51 -31.71 -18.72
CA THR A 93 56.86 -31.05 -17.45
C THR A 93 58.03 -30.10 -17.70
N VAL A 94 57.82 -28.81 -17.42
CA VAL A 94 58.82 -27.76 -17.59
C VAL A 94 59.04 -27.00 -16.29
N TYR A 95 60.30 -26.76 -15.95
CA TYR A 95 60.73 -25.94 -14.82
C TYR A 95 61.43 -24.69 -15.35
N TYR A 96 61.01 -23.51 -14.92
CA TYR A 96 61.66 -22.23 -15.25
C TYR A 96 62.29 -21.63 -14.01
N SER A 97 63.59 -21.36 -14.04
CA SER A 97 64.29 -20.80 -12.89
C SER A 97 63.78 -19.43 -12.48
N GLU A 98 63.84 -19.11 -11.19
CA GLU A 98 63.68 -17.74 -10.67
C GLU A 98 65.01 -17.00 -10.49
N THR A 99 66.12 -17.71 -10.68
CA THR A 99 67.50 -17.24 -10.51
C THR A 99 68.35 -17.64 -11.73
N PRO A 100 69.53 -17.02 -11.91
CA PRO A 100 70.40 -17.34 -13.04
C PRO A 100 71.01 -18.74 -12.96
N SER A 101 71.16 -19.33 -11.77
CA SER A 101 71.75 -20.67 -11.61
C SER A 101 70.88 -21.61 -10.80
N ILE A 102 70.77 -22.86 -11.27
CA ILE A 102 70.08 -23.94 -10.59
C ILE A 102 70.98 -25.17 -10.46
N ASN A 103 70.88 -25.86 -9.33
CA ASN A 103 71.56 -27.11 -9.03
C ASN A 103 70.51 -28.21 -8.87
N LEU A 104 70.53 -29.16 -9.79
CA LEU A 104 69.69 -30.34 -9.77
C LEU A 104 70.49 -31.51 -9.19
N THR A 105 69.98 -32.11 -8.12
CA THR A 105 70.57 -33.28 -7.48
C THR A 105 69.68 -34.49 -7.67
N LEU A 106 70.25 -35.56 -8.22
CA LEU A 106 69.62 -36.87 -8.30
C LEU A 106 70.25 -37.79 -7.26
N TYR A 107 69.41 -38.34 -6.39
CA TYR A 107 69.80 -39.27 -5.36
C TYR A 107 69.00 -40.57 -5.52
N LEU A 108 69.68 -41.71 -5.55
CA LEU A 108 69.04 -43.01 -5.67
C LEU A 108 69.64 -43.95 -4.62
N LEU A 109 68.82 -44.37 -3.65
CA LEU A 109 69.24 -45.22 -2.54
C LEU A 109 69.23 -46.69 -2.95
N ARG A 110 68.17 -47.13 -3.61
CA ARG A 110 68.01 -48.52 -4.11
C ARG A 110 67.23 -48.55 -5.42
N LEU A 111 67.41 -49.61 -6.21
CA LEU A 111 66.57 -49.90 -7.37
C LEU A 111 65.36 -50.73 -6.90
N SER A 112 64.14 -50.37 -7.34
CA SER A 112 62.91 -51.07 -6.94
C SER A 112 62.86 -52.52 -7.46
N GLU A 113 62.52 -53.50 -6.64
CA GLU A 113 62.39 -54.91 -7.08
C GLU A 113 61.02 -55.20 -7.75
N GLN A 114 60.05 -54.30 -7.61
CA GLN A 114 58.68 -54.48 -8.09
C GLN A 114 58.49 -53.85 -9.48
N GLY A 115 58.84 -54.57 -10.55
CA GLY A 115 58.45 -54.22 -11.93
C GLY A 115 59.44 -54.63 -13.03
N ILE A 116 58.91 -54.98 -14.21
CA ILE A 116 59.69 -55.39 -15.38
C ILE A 116 60.37 -54.15 -16.01
N GLY A 117 61.67 -53.97 -15.78
CA GLY A 117 62.58 -53.38 -16.78
C GLY A 117 63.09 -51.95 -16.64
N TYR A 118 62.45 -51.01 -15.93
CA TYR A 118 62.89 -49.59 -15.93
C TYR A 118 62.72 -48.88 -14.58
N ASN A 119 63.67 -49.07 -13.66
CA ASN A 119 63.65 -48.41 -12.33
C ASN A 119 64.36 -47.04 -12.30
N PHE A 120 65.13 -46.75 -13.35
CA PHE A 120 65.83 -45.49 -13.51
C PHE A 120 65.94 -45.15 -14.99
N ASP A 121 65.30 -44.07 -15.41
CA ASP A 121 65.46 -43.44 -16.72
C ASP A 121 65.33 -41.93 -16.55
N PHE A 122 66.38 -41.20 -16.93
CA PHE A 122 66.42 -39.75 -16.75
C PHE A 122 67.02 -39.07 -17.99
N LYS A 123 66.14 -38.43 -18.76
CA LYS A 123 66.49 -37.61 -19.91
C LYS A 123 65.90 -36.22 -19.72
N LEU A 124 66.76 -35.22 -19.88
CA LEU A 124 66.45 -33.83 -19.64
C LEU A 124 66.92 -32.98 -20.83
N SER A 125 66.02 -32.18 -21.36
CA SER A 125 66.35 -31.09 -22.28
C SER A 125 66.48 -29.78 -21.50
N TYR A 126 67.46 -28.94 -21.83
CA TYR A 126 67.63 -27.62 -21.20
C TYR A 126 67.85 -26.53 -22.24
N LYS A 127 67.41 -25.32 -21.90
CA LYS A 127 67.49 -24.12 -22.75
C LYS A 127 67.72 -22.88 -21.87
N PHE A 128 68.47 -21.92 -22.38
CA PHE A 128 68.64 -20.61 -21.75
C PHE A 128 67.77 -19.56 -22.47
N LEU A 129 67.11 -18.71 -21.69
CA LEU A 129 66.15 -17.72 -22.18
C LEU A 129 66.57 -16.33 -21.72
N ARG A 130 66.37 -15.33 -22.58
CA ARG A 130 66.44 -13.92 -22.19
C ARG A 130 65.17 -13.54 -21.45
N ARG A 131 65.30 -12.65 -20.47
CA ARG A 131 64.16 -12.13 -19.70
C ARG A 131 63.12 -11.46 -20.62
N SER A 132 63.56 -10.79 -21.68
CA SER A 132 62.69 -10.13 -22.67
C SER A 132 61.87 -11.10 -23.50
N GLU A 133 62.32 -12.35 -23.68
CA GLU A 133 61.60 -13.37 -24.48
C GLU A 133 60.57 -14.14 -23.64
N ALA A 134 60.67 -14.05 -22.31
CA ALA A 134 59.76 -14.70 -21.36
C ALA A 134 58.46 -13.89 -21.16
N HIS A 135 57.76 -13.62 -22.27
CA HIS A 135 56.55 -12.77 -22.32
C HIS A 135 55.42 -13.25 -21.41
N LEU A 136 55.22 -14.57 -21.28
CA LEU A 136 54.18 -15.13 -20.41
C LEU A 136 54.41 -14.85 -18.92
N ARG A 137 55.65 -14.55 -18.53
CA ARG A 137 56.05 -14.31 -17.13
C ARG A 137 56.21 -12.83 -16.82
N TYR A 138 56.91 -12.10 -17.69
CA TYR A 138 57.26 -10.68 -17.47
C TYR A 138 56.40 -9.69 -18.25
N GLY A 139 55.44 -10.18 -19.04
CA GLY A 139 54.65 -9.34 -19.95
C GLY A 139 55.44 -8.93 -21.19
N ASN A 140 54.82 -8.09 -22.01
CA ASN A 140 55.45 -7.52 -23.21
C ASN A 140 56.14 -6.20 -22.86
N SER A 141 57.02 -5.72 -23.76
CA SER A 141 57.69 -4.42 -23.68
C SER A 141 56.74 -3.22 -23.47
N SER A 142 55.51 -3.29 -23.99
CA SER A 142 54.47 -2.25 -23.80
C SER A 142 53.71 -2.36 -22.47
N MET A 143 53.70 -3.52 -21.82
CA MET A 143 52.95 -3.77 -20.59
C MET A 143 53.70 -4.79 -19.74
N SER A 144 54.73 -4.32 -19.02
CA SER A 144 55.53 -5.16 -18.13
C SER A 144 54.71 -5.56 -16.91
N THR A 145 54.65 -6.86 -16.61
CA THR A 145 54.01 -7.34 -15.39
C THR A 145 54.90 -7.07 -14.18
N TRP A 146 54.30 -6.57 -13.10
CA TRP A 146 55.01 -6.31 -11.86
C TRP A 146 54.64 -7.38 -10.83
N ARG A 147 55.64 -8.12 -10.36
CA ARG A 147 55.45 -9.35 -9.57
C ARG A 147 55.63 -9.18 -8.05
N GLY A 148 55.96 -7.98 -7.57
CA GLY A 148 56.36 -7.78 -6.18
C GLY A 148 57.87 -7.79 -5.96
N GLU A 149 58.29 -7.13 -4.87
CA GLU A 149 59.66 -7.19 -4.35
C GLU A 149 59.83 -8.45 -3.51
N LEU A 150 60.92 -9.19 -3.72
CA LEU A 150 61.23 -10.42 -2.98
C LEU A 150 61.66 -10.08 -1.55
N VAL A 151 61.12 -10.77 -0.56
CA VAL A 151 61.52 -10.61 0.84
C VAL A 151 62.82 -11.37 1.09
N ASN A 152 63.81 -10.68 1.65
CA ASN A 152 65.14 -11.24 1.92
C ASN A 152 65.07 -12.43 2.88
N GLY A 153 65.85 -13.48 2.59
CA GLY A 153 65.92 -14.69 3.40
C GLY A 153 64.77 -15.68 3.20
N THR A 154 63.78 -15.34 2.36
CA THR A 154 62.64 -16.21 2.05
C THR A 154 62.85 -16.90 0.69
N TYR A 155 62.13 -18.01 0.45
CA TYR A 155 62.20 -18.66 -0.85
C TYR A 155 61.45 -17.89 -1.93
N CYS A 156 60.28 -17.32 -1.65
CA CYS A 156 59.39 -16.78 -2.66
C CYS A 156 58.44 -15.68 -2.14
N ASP A 157 58.60 -15.20 -0.90
CA ASP A 157 57.68 -14.22 -0.35
C ASP A 157 57.84 -12.90 -1.07
N ARG A 158 56.71 -12.24 -1.37
CA ARG A 158 56.72 -10.99 -2.13
C ARG A 158 55.80 -9.95 -1.53
N VAL A 159 56.26 -8.70 -1.56
CA VAL A 159 55.47 -7.53 -1.19
C VAL A 159 55.04 -6.77 -2.44
N LEU A 160 53.73 -6.59 -2.58
CA LEU A 160 53.09 -5.92 -3.69
C LEU A 160 52.58 -4.53 -3.28
N THR A 161 53.05 -3.45 -3.91
CA THR A 161 52.67 -2.07 -3.58
C THR A 161 52.36 -1.27 -4.84
N LYS A 162 51.49 -0.26 -4.69
CA LYS A 162 51.09 0.67 -5.77
C LYS A 162 50.45 -0.05 -6.96
N CYS A 163 49.56 -1.00 -6.67
CA CYS A 163 48.85 -1.78 -7.68
C CYS A 163 47.73 -0.99 -8.39
N ASP A 164 47.50 0.26 -7.98
CA ASP A 164 46.71 1.25 -8.68
C ASP A 164 47.41 1.81 -9.93
N THR A 165 48.75 1.87 -9.91
CA THR A 165 49.57 2.44 -11.00
C THR A 165 50.42 1.39 -11.72
N ARG A 166 50.74 0.26 -11.05
CA ARG A 166 51.51 -0.86 -11.60
C ARG A 166 50.59 -2.02 -11.96
N ALA A 167 50.86 -2.70 -13.07
CA ALA A 167 50.18 -3.93 -13.46
C ALA A 167 50.62 -5.11 -12.57
N CYS A 168 50.10 -5.17 -11.35
CA CYS A 168 50.42 -6.21 -10.37
C CYS A 168 49.89 -7.58 -10.81
N ARG A 169 50.77 -8.58 -10.80
CA ARG A 169 50.47 -9.98 -11.09
C ARG A 169 51.10 -10.88 -10.04
N LEU A 170 50.26 -11.60 -9.30
CA LEU A 170 50.68 -12.62 -8.33
C LEU A 170 50.94 -13.91 -9.10
N GLN A 171 52.14 -14.46 -9.04
CA GLN A 171 52.48 -15.69 -9.75
C GLN A 171 53.07 -16.70 -8.80
N SER A 172 52.66 -17.96 -8.90
CA SER A 172 53.37 -19.05 -8.23
C SER A 172 54.85 -19.07 -8.66
N PRO A 173 55.77 -19.55 -7.81
CA PRO A 173 57.17 -19.67 -8.21
C PRO A 173 57.28 -20.53 -9.47
N ASN A 174 58.18 -20.13 -10.37
CA ASN A 174 58.44 -20.82 -11.64
C ASN A 174 57.33 -20.76 -12.70
N TYR A 175 56.22 -20.04 -12.46
CA TYR A 175 55.18 -19.86 -13.48
C TYR A 175 55.77 -19.38 -14.81
N PRO A 176 55.36 -19.91 -15.97
CA PRO A 176 54.27 -20.87 -16.21
C PRO A 176 54.71 -22.35 -16.18
N GLY A 177 55.76 -22.68 -15.43
CA GLY A 177 56.25 -24.04 -15.22
C GLY A 177 55.90 -24.58 -13.83
N VAL A 178 56.40 -25.77 -13.54
CA VAL A 178 56.13 -26.48 -12.28
C VAL A 178 56.75 -25.76 -11.09
N TYR A 179 55.94 -25.60 -10.05
CA TYR A 179 56.37 -24.95 -8.82
C TYR A 179 57.18 -25.92 -7.93
N PRO A 180 58.10 -25.40 -7.10
CA PRO A 180 58.91 -26.20 -6.19
C PRO A 180 58.10 -26.88 -5.09
N ARG A 181 58.62 -28.00 -4.59
CA ARG A 181 58.03 -28.77 -3.49
C ARG A 181 58.57 -28.34 -2.13
N ASN A 182 57.75 -28.54 -1.10
CA ASN A 182 58.00 -28.16 0.28
C ASN A 182 58.24 -26.64 0.45
N VAL A 183 57.36 -25.82 -0.13
CA VAL A 183 57.48 -24.37 -0.07
C VAL A 183 56.16 -23.75 0.39
N THR A 184 56.27 -22.75 1.25
CA THR A 184 55.17 -21.84 1.57
C THR A 184 55.59 -20.43 1.17
N CYS A 185 54.81 -19.79 0.30
CA CYS A 185 55.05 -18.43 -0.17
C CYS A 185 53.98 -17.49 0.35
N TYR A 186 54.40 -16.36 0.93
CA TYR A 186 53.53 -15.28 1.35
C TYR A 186 53.56 -14.12 0.37
N TYR A 187 52.42 -13.77 -0.21
CA TYR A 187 52.25 -12.60 -1.05
C TYR A 187 51.43 -11.55 -0.31
N ARG A 188 52.08 -10.46 0.09
CA ARG A 188 51.46 -9.36 0.82
C ARG A 188 51.20 -8.19 -0.11
N VAL A 189 49.93 -7.88 -0.36
CA VAL A 189 49.50 -6.74 -1.18
C VAL A 189 49.12 -5.58 -0.28
N GLU A 190 49.63 -4.39 -0.56
CA GLU A 190 49.39 -3.17 0.24
C GLU A 190 49.07 -1.96 -0.63
N GLN A 191 48.01 -1.23 -0.26
CA GLN A 191 47.64 0.03 -0.86
C GLN A 191 47.49 1.12 0.21
N ASN A 192 48.61 1.74 0.57
CA ASN A 192 48.65 2.77 1.62
C ASN A 192 48.16 4.16 1.16
N ARG A 193 47.92 4.36 -0.14
CA ARG A 193 47.44 5.63 -0.70
C ARG A 193 46.06 5.46 -1.30
N ALA A 194 45.13 6.32 -0.88
CA ALA A 194 43.80 6.46 -1.47
C ALA A 194 43.48 7.95 -1.67
N PRO A 195 42.60 8.30 -2.63
CA PRO A 195 42.07 9.66 -2.76
C PRO A 195 41.44 10.15 -1.46
N VAL A 196 41.37 11.47 -1.26
CA VAL A 196 40.78 12.06 -0.05
C VAL A 196 39.33 11.60 0.13
N GLY A 197 38.97 11.18 1.35
CA GLY A 197 37.64 10.66 1.68
C GLY A 197 37.34 9.26 1.14
N HIS A 198 38.33 8.57 0.57
CA HIS A 198 38.18 7.22 0.04
C HIS A 198 39.12 6.25 0.75
N ARG A 199 38.69 4.98 0.80
CA ARG A 199 39.47 3.83 1.24
C ARG A 199 39.76 2.91 0.05
N ALA A 200 40.92 2.27 0.05
CA ALA A 200 41.27 1.25 -0.94
C ALA A 200 40.84 -0.14 -0.46
N LEU A 201 40.15 -0.88 -1.32
CA LEU A 201 39.89 -2.31 -1.22
C LEU A 201 40.77 -3.03 -2.25
N LEU A 202 41.26 -4.21 -1.89
CA LEU A 202 42.14 -5.02 -2.73
C LEU A 202 41.39 -6.22 -3.28
N ALA A 203 41.35 -6.37 -4.60
CA ALA A 203 40.73 -7.49 -5.27
C ALA A 203 41.78 -8.37 -5.95
N VAL A 204 41.64 -9.70 -5.83
CA VAL A 204 42.41 -10.68 -6.60
C VAL A 204 41.47 -11.58 -7.39
N SER A 205 41.77 -11.80 -8.67
CA SER A 205 41.00 -12.72 -9.50
C SER A 205 41.78 -13.25 -10.69
N GLN A 206 41.21 -14.26 -11.36
CA GLN A 206 41.73 -14.77 -12.62
C GLN A 206 40.57 -15.28 -13.47
N ARG A 207 40.16 -14.48 -14.46
CA ARG A 207 39.08 -14.84 -15.38
C ARG A 207 39.46 -15.95 -16.35
N ASN A 208 40.76 -16.15 -16.57
CA ASN A 208 41.25 -17.10 -17.55
C ASN A 208 41.62 -18.44 -16.91
N SER A 209 40.78 -19.45 -17.12
CA SER A 209 40.91 -20.76 -16.48
C SER A 209 42.22 -21.49 -16.81
N HIS A 210 42.88 -21.22 -17.94
CA HIS A 210 44.16 -21.87 -18.27
C HIS A 210 45.37 -21.31 -17.51
N LYS A 211 45.20 -20.18 -16.80
CA LYS A 211 46.28 -19.53 -16.03
C LYS A 211 46.33 -19.96 -14.57
N ILE A 212 45.44 -20.85 -14.14
CA ILE A 212 45.43 -21.41 -12.79
C ILE A 212 45.21 -22.92 -12.85
N HIS A 213 46.16 -23.64 -12.29
CA HIS A 213 46.12 -25.07 -12.11
C HIS A 213 47.05 -25.47 -10.95
N ILE A 214 46.47 -25.55 -9.76
CA ILE A 214 47.11 -26.05 -8.54
C ILE A 214 46.73 -27.53 -8.41
N LYS A 215 47.72 -28.40 -8.23
CA LYS A 215 47.49 -29.86 -8.22
C LYS A 215 46.53 -30.27 -7.11
N ASP A 216 45.44 -30.97 -7.45
CA ASP A 216 44.36 -31.33 -6.52
C ASP A 216 44.09 -32.84 -6.41
N GLN A 217 44.55 -33.64 -7.38
CA GLN A 217 44.27 -35.08 -7.43
C GLN A 217 45.50 -35.96 -7.71
N VAL A 218 45.39 -37.20 -7.23
CA VAL A 218 46.29 -38.31 -7.56
C VAL A 218 45.81 -38.94 -8.87
N VAL A 219 46.42 -38.55 -9.99
CA VAL A 219 46.26 -39.08 -11.36
C VAL A 219 45.03 -39.98 -11.57
N LYS A 220 43.89 -39.38 -11.94
CA LYS A 220 42.83 -40.07 -12.70
C LYS A 220 42.86 -39.57 -14.13
N TYR A 221 42.78 -40.48 -15.09
CA TYR A 221 42.65 -40.22 -16.54
C TYR A 221 41.30 -39.56 -16.91
N ASP A 222 40.69 -38.81 -15.99
CA ASP A 222 39.41 -38.17 -16.25
C ASP A 222 39.63 -36.80 -16.86
N ARG A 223 39.43 -36.72 -18.18
CA ARG A 223 39.52 -35.48 -18.96
C ARG A 223 38.34 -34.52 -18.71
N SER A 224 37.35 -34.90 -17.90
CA SER A 224 36.01 -34.30 -17.99
C SER A 224 35.63 -33.26 -16.94
N GLN A 225 36.40 -32.99 -15.88
CA GLN A 225 35.96 -32.03 -14.85
C GLN A 225 37.06 -31.03 -14.45
N ARG A 226 37.02 -29.86 -15.09
CA ARG A 226 37.71 -28.63 -14.68
C ARG A 226 36.93 -28.06 -13.51
N VAL A 227 37.43 -28.21 -12.28
CA VAL A 227 36.71 -27.77 -11.10
C VAL A 227 37.67 -27.04 -10.19
N LEU A 228 37.34 -25.79 -9.87
CA LEU A 228 37.93 -25.07 -8.75
C LEU A 228 37.49 -25.76 -7.46
N ARG A 229 38.43 -26.37 -6.76
CA ARG A 229 38.19 -27.02 -5.48
C ARG A 229 38.48 -26.06 -4.34
N VAL A 230 37.73 -26.23 -3.25
CA VAL A 230 37.75 -25.29 -2.14
C VAL A 230 37.80 -26.00 -0.80
N TRP A 231 38.36 -25.31 0.21
CA TRP A 231 38.40 -25.77 1.60
C TRP A 231 38.99 -27.19 1.74
N ASP A 232 38.24 -28.12 2.35
CA ASP A 232 38.72 -29.46 2.68
C ASP A 232 39.02 -30.32 1.46
N GLN A 233 38.49 -29.95 0.30
CA GLN A 233 38.80 -30.63 -0.96
C GLN A 233 40.28 -30.50 -1.37
N CYS A 234 40.99 -29.51 -0.82
CA CYS A 234 42.41 -29.29 -1.07
C CYS A 234 43.33 -30.05 -0.10
N ASN A 235 42.77 -30.74 0.89
CA ASN A 235 43.56 -31.43 1.90
C ASN A 235 44.20 -32.74 1.39
N VAL A 236 43.86 -33.20 0.18
CA VAL A 236 44.36 -34.46 -0.40
C VAL A 236 45.82 -34.33 -0.81
N VAL A 237 46.14 -33.39 -1.71
CA VAL A 237 47.52 -33.17 -2.19
C VAL A 237 48.28 -32.25 -1.24
N GLN A 238 47.58 -31.37 -0.48
CA GLN A 238 48.18 -30.31 0.33
C GLN A 238 48.91 -29.24 -0.50
N ASP A 239 48.50 -29.07 -1.77
CA ASP A 239 48.81 -27.89 -2.57
C ASP A 239 47.59 -26.97 -2.58
N TYR A 240 47.71 -25.77 -2.03
CA TYR A 240 46.59 -24.83 -1.97
C TYR A 240 47.03 -23.38 -1.89
N LEU A 241 46.12 -22.49 -2.25
CA LEU A 241 46.24 -21.05 -2.08
C LEU A 241 45.18 -20.58 -1.08
N THR A 242 45.60 -20.04 0.05
CA THR A 242 44.73 -19.44 1.06
C THR A 242 44.78 -17.92 0.94
N VAL A 243 43.62 -17.27 0.98
CA VAL A 243 43.49 -15.80 0.91
C VAL A 243 42.93 -15.28 2.22
N TYR A 244 43.63 -14.32 2.84
CA TYR A 244 43.29 -13.72 4.13
C TYR A 244 42.74 -12.31 3.94
N ASP A 245 41.74 -11.95 4.74
CA ASP A 245 41.17 -10.61 4.80
C ASP A 245 42.01 -9.69 5.70
N GLY A 246 43.22 -9.37 5.26
CA GLY A 246 44.17 -8.57 6.03
C GLY A 246 45.61 -8.89 5.66
N GLY A 247 46.56 -8.31 6.40
CA GLY A 247 47.99 -8.41 6.10
C GLY A 247 48.72 -9.58 6.79
N SER A 248 48.02 -10.41 7.57
CA SER A 248 48.59 -11.43 8.46
C SER A 248 47.85 -12.77 8.41
N THR A 249 48.50 -13.82 8.90
CA THR A 249 47.89 -15.17 9.01
C THR A 249 46.91 -15.30 10.18
N SER A 250 46.86 -14.31 11.09
CA SER A 250 45.84 -14.22 12.14
C SER A 250 44.52 -13.62 11.67
N ASP A 251 44.51 -12.99 10.48
CA ASP A 251 43.30 -12.42 9.90
C ASP A 251 42.35 -13.53 9.39
N ARG A 252 41.10 -13.17 9.13
CA ARG A 252 40.08 -14.15 8.72
C ARG A 252 40.36 -14.68 7.31
N VAL A 253 40.20 -15.99 7.12
CA VAL A 253 40.33 -16.61 5.79
C VAL A 253 39.09 -16.32 4.94
N LEU A 254 39.28 -15.70 3.78
CA LEU A 254 38.22 -15.49 2.79
C LEU A 254 37.94 -16.76 2.01
N VAL A 255 39.00 -17.44 1.54
CA VAL A 255 38.89 -18.67 0.77
C VAL A 255 40.19 -19.47 0.77
N ARG A 256 40.08 -20.80 0.64
CA ARG A 256 41.18 -21.71 0.29
C ARG A 256 40.86 -22.43 -1.02
N LEU A 257 41.77 -22.38 -1.99
CA LEU A 257 41.58 -22.80 -3.37
C LEU A 257 42.65 -23.82 -3.83
N CYS A 258 42.24 -24.76 -4.67
CA CYS A 258 43.11 -25.67 -5.44
C CYS A 258 42.38 -26.13 -6.72
N GLY A 259 43.03 -26.94 -7.55
CA GLY A 259 42.47 -27.37 -8.84
C GLY A 259 42.65 -26.31 -9.93
N GLY A 260 41.78 -26.30 -10.93
CA GLY A 260 41.90 -25.41 -12.09
C GLY A 260 40.56 -25.05 -12.74
N ASP A 261 40.14 -23.81 -12.52
CA ASP A 261 39.10 -23.07 -13.27
C ASP A 261 39.22 -21.56 -12.95
N ALA A 262 38.39 -20.70 -13.54
CA ALA A 262 38.39 -19.27 -13.25
C ALA A 262 38.20 -18.96 -11.74
N VAL A 263 38.96 -17.98 -11.23
CA VAL A 263 38.86 -17.49 -9.86
C VAL A 263 38.01 -16.21 -9.85
N PRO A 264 36.91 -16.17 -9.08
CA PRO A 264 36.07 -14.98 -8.95
C PRO A 264 36.81 -13.83 -8.25
N ASP A 265 36.21 -12.64 -8.22
CA ASP A 265 36.76 -11.50 -7.50
C ASP A 265 36.71 -11.75 -5.98
N ILE A 266 37.89 -11.96 -5.38
CA ILE A 266 38.08 -12.06 -3.93
C ILE A 266 38.59 -10.71 -3.45
N ILE A 267 37.79 -10.02 -2.65
CA ILE A 267 38.01 -8.62 -2.30
C ILE A 267 38.22 -8.51 -0.79
N SER A 268 39.35 -7.97 -0.35
CA SER A 268 39.60 -7.69 1.07
C SER A 268 38.86 -6.42 1.52
N SER A 269 38.40 -6.43 2.78
CA SER A 269 37.84 -5.27 3.49
C SER A 269 38.91 -4.25 3.90
N HIS A 270 40.18 -4.66 3.91
CA HIS A 270 41.33 -3.84 4.31
C HIS A 270 42.08 -3.28 3.10
N ASN A 271 42.98 -2.34 3.38
CA ASN A 271 43.96 -1.84 2.41
C ASN A 271 45.21 -2.75 2.31
N THR A 272 45.19 -3.90 2.98
CA THR A 272 46.23 -4.93 2.99
C THR A 272 45.59 -6.30 2.81
N MET A 273 46.24 -7.18 2.04
CA MET A 273 45.74 -8.52 1.75
C MET A 273 46.90 -9.51 1.68
N LEU A 274 46.75 -10.68 2.29
CA LEU A 274 47.76 -11.72 2.34
C LEU A 274 47.28 -12.97 1.60
N LEU A 275 48.11 -13.50 0.72
CA LEU A 275 47.90 -14.79 0.08
C LEU A 275 49.01 -15.74 0.51
N GLU A 276 48.65 -16.93 0.96
CA GLU A 276 49.57 -18.01 1.33
C GLU A 276 49.45 -19.14 0.29
N PHE A 277 50.53 -19.39 -0.46
CA PHE A 277 50.62 -20.54 -1.34
C PHE A 277 51.46 -21.63 -0.69
N HIS A 278 50.84 -22.77 -0.38
CA HIS A 278 51.49 -23.92 0.23
C HIS A 278 51.63 -25.06 -0.78
N THR A 279 52.79 -25.73 -0.78
CA THR A 279 53.08 -26.90 -1.61
C THR A 279 53.55 -28.08 -0.78
N SER A 280 53.05 -29.26 -1.15
CA SER A 280 53.43 -30.55 -0.58
C SER A 280 54.93 -30.86 -0.71
N PRO A 281 55.50 -31.64 0.24
CA PRO A 281 56.92 -31.97 0.25
C PRO A 281 57.37 -32.96 -0.82
N TYR A 282 56.48 -33.86 -1.26
CA TYR A 282 56.79 -34.92 -2.22
C TYR A 282 55.84 -34.87 -3.41
N ASP A 283 56.35 -35.14 -4.60
CA ASP A 283 55.50 -35.22 -5.79
C ASP A 283 56.09 -36.10 -6.91
N ASN A 284 55.26 -36.48 -7.87
CA ASN A 284 55.69 -36.98 -9.16
C ASN A 284 55.61 -35.88 -10.24
N PRO A 285 56.63 -35.68 -11.09
CA PRO A 285 56.65 -34.60 -12.08
C PRO A 285 55.78 -34.91 -13.31
N PHE A 286 54.50 -35.18 -13.10
CA PHE A 286 53.52 -35.56 -14.11
C PHE A 286 52.62 -34.38 -14.52
N HIS A 287 52.57 -34.07 -15.81
CA HIS A 287 51.61 -33.15 -16.42
C HIS A 287 51.02 -33.76 -17.70
N PRO A 288 49.69 -33.96 -17.78
CA PRO A 288 49.09 -34.65 -18.91
C PRO A 288 49.24 -33.84 -20.21
N VAL A 289 49.36 -34.56 -21.33
CA VAL A 289 49.40 -34.01 -22.69
C VAL A 289 48.03 -34.24 -23.35
N PRO A 290 47.48 -33.26 -24.10
CA PRO A 290 48.06 -31.97 -24.48
C PRO A 290 48.08 -30.94 -23.35
N LEU A 291 49.01 -29.97 -23.44
CA LEU A 291 49.10 -28.80 -22.55
C LEU A 291 47.87 -27.91 -22.73
N SER A 292 46.79 -28.22 -22.03
CA SER A 292 45.60 -27.37 -21.97
C SER A 292 45.71 -26.31 -20.85
N PHE A 293 46.70 -26.41 -19.97
CA PHE A 293 46.88 -25.54 -18.81
C PHE A 293 48.35 -25.30 -18.46
N LEU A 294 48.61 -24.14 -17.86
CA LEU A 294 49.92 -23.78 -17.32
C LEU A 294 49.97 -24.19 -15.84
N PRO A 295 50.97 -24.98 -15.40
CA PRO A 295 51.14 -25.31 -13.99
C PRO A 295 51.28 -24.07 -13.10
N GLY A 296 50.71 -24.14 -11.91
CA GLY A 296 50.74 -23.04 -10.94
C GLY A 296 49.63 -22.02 -11.19
N PHE A 297 49.87 -20.76 -10.89
CA PHE A 297 48.87 -19.72 -11.08
C PHE A 297 49.47 -18.36 -11.45
N GLU A 298 48.68 -17.56 -12.15
CA GLU A 298 48.80 -16.10 -12.22
C GLU A 298 47.47 -15.50 -11.76
N LEU A 299 47.47 -14.56 -10.81
CA LEU A 299 46.31 -13.78 -10.42
C LEU A 299 46.54 -12.29 -10.71
N GLU A 300 45.48 -11.61 -11.11
CA GLU A 300 45.44 -10.17 -11.30
C GLU A 300 45.05 -9.48 -9.99
N VAL A 301 45.77 -8.42 -9.64
CA VAL A 301 45.44 -7.54 -8.50
C VAL A 301 44.76 -6.29 -9.05
N GLN A 302 43.62 -5.91 -8.47
CA GLN A 302 42.93 -4.66 -8.76
C GLN A 302 42.70 -3.87 -7.47
N VAL A 303 42.78 -2.54 -7.57
CA VAL A 303 42.52 -1.61 -6.46
C VAL A 303 41.19 -0.93 -6.71
N ILE A 304 40.29 -1.00 -5.74
CA ILE A 304 38.95 -0.41 -5.80
C ILE A 304 38.87 0.68 -4.73
N PHE A 305 38.53 1.91 -5.11
CA PHE A 305 38.32 3.00 -4.16
C PHE A 305 36.85 3.12 -3.78
N VAL A 306 36.55 3.13 -2.48
CA VAL A 306 35.20 3.30 -1.92
C VAL A 306 35.15 4.51 -0.99
N ASP A 307 34.02 5.21 -0.94
CA ASP A 307 33.81 6.32 -0.01
C ASP A 307 33.81 5.80 1.43
N GLU A 308 34.65 6.38 2.28
CA GLU A 308 34.84 5.99 3.67
C GLU A 308 33.58 6.19 4.54
N LYS A 309 32.72 7.16 4.17
CA LYS A 309 31.44 7.42 4.85
C LYS A 309 30.31 6.53 4.36
N SER A 310 30.51 5.78 3.28
CA SER A 310 29.48 4.92 2.72
C SER A 310 29.24 3.68 3.57
N ARG A 311 28.05 3.09 3.43
CA ARG A 311 27.67 1.81 4.04
C ARG A 311 28.05 0.61 3.15
N SER A 312 29.02 0.80 2.25
CA SER A 312 29.37 -0.19 1.22
C SER A 312 30.47 -1.16 1.65
N PHE A 313 30.93 -1.11 2.90
CA PHE A 313 31.91 -2.01 3.48
C PHE A 313 31.70 -2.17 4.98
N VAL A 314 32.20 -3.27 5.55
CA VAL A 314 32.18 -3.51 6.99
C VAL A 314 33.40 -2.84 7.62
N LYS A 315 33.19 -2.01 8.65
CA LYS A 315 34.27 -1.35 9.37
C LYS A 315 35.03 -2.36 10.23
N GLU A 316 36.31 -2.09 10.49
CA GLU A 316 37.15 -2.95 11.31
C GLU A 316 36.55 -3.13 12.72
N ASN A 317 36.52 -4.37 13.21
CA ASN A 317 35.94 -4.80 14.50
C ASN A 317 34.40 -4.76 14.61
N ASP A 318 33.68 -4.52 13.52
CA ASP A 318 32.22 -4.53 13.53
C ASP A 318 31.66 -5.93 13.20
N ASN A 319 30.52 -6.30 13.78
CA ASN A 319 29.88 -7.61 13.57
C ASN A 319 29.07 -7.68 12.26
N CYS A 320 29.38 -6.81 11.30
CA CYS A 320 28.58 -6.56 10.09
C CYS A 320 27.16 -6.06 10.41
N ASP A 321 27.01 -5.22 11.43
CA ASP A 321 25.73 -4.60 11.81
C ASP A 321 25.68 -3.15 11.27
N PHE A 322 24.67 -2.85 10.45
CA PHE A 322 24.45 -1.53 9.88
C PHE A 322 23.17 -0.92 10.47
N TYR A 323 23.27 0.30 10.99
CA TYR A 323 22.13 1.03 11.52
C TYR A 323 21.70 2.15 10.55
N ILE A 324 20.42 2.17 10.22
CA ILE A 324 19.78 3.14 9.33
C ILE A 324 18.63 3.80 10.11
N SER A 325 18.79 5.08 10.44
CA SER A 325 17.78 5.86 11.17
C SER A 325 17.08 6.87 10.26
N GLY A 326 15.78 7.01 10.44
CA GLY A 326 14.96 8.07 9.83
C GLY A 326 15.33 9.49 10.29
N ASP A 327 16.14 9.62 11.36
CA ASP A 327 16.69 10.90 11.80
C ASP A 327 17.79 11.43 10.88
N GLU A 328 18.61 10.53 10.33
CA GLU A 328 19.65 10.90 9.37
C GLU A 328 19.05 11.17 8.00
N ASN A 329 18.31 10.19 7.47
CA ASN A 329 17.69 10.25 6.14
C ASN A 329 16.33 9.54 6.16
N SER A 330 15.29 10.22 5.68
CA SER A 330 13.93 9.64 5.60
C SER A 330 13.79 8.58 4.49
N SER A 331 14.73 8.50 3.55
CA SER A 331 14.73 7.50 2.47
C SER A 331 16.13 7.37 1.87
N GLY A 332 16.43 6.23 1.23
CA GLY A 332 17.72 6.02 0.58
C GLY A 332 17.81 4.71 -0.20
N ILE A 333 19.00 4.47 -0.76
CA ILE A 333 19.37 3.21 -1.44
C ILE A 333 20.42 2.50 -0.57
N LEU A 334 20.28 1.18 -0.46
CA LEU A 334 21.21 0.31 0.24
C LEU A 334 21.68 -0.80 -0.69
N GLU A 335 22.97 -1.07 -0.65
CA GLU A 335 23.63 -2.15 -1.39
C GLU A 335 24.33 -3.08 -0.41
N ASN A 336 24.58 -4.32 -0.80
CA ASN A 336 25.43 -5.22 -0.05
C ASN A 336 26.90 -4.73 0.00
N PRO A 337 27.72 -5.20 0.95
CA PRO A 337 29.12 -4.82 1.03
C PRO A 337 29.86 -5.19 -0.25
N LYS A 338 30.75 -4.31 -0.68
CA LYS A 338 31.54 -4.44 -1.92
C LYS A 338 32.75 -5.36 -1.77
N HIS A 339 33.12 -5.73 -0.54
CA HIS A 339 34.20 -6.68 -0.28
C HIS A 339 33.65 -8.09 -0.01
N SER A 340 34.53 -9.09 -0.11
CA SER A 340 34.21 -10.46 0.25
C SER A 340 34.02 -10.57 1.76
N LEU A 341 32.95 -11.23 2.17
CA LEU A 341 32.64 -11.54 3.54
C LEU A 341 33.11 -12.97 3.83
N PRO A 342 33.82 -13.21 4.95
CA PRO A 342 34.35 -14.52 5.28
C PRO A 342 33.21 -15.52 5.60
N PRO A 343 33.51 -16.83 5.61
CA PRO A 343 32.57 -17.87 6.03
C PRO A 343 31.97 -17.60 7.42
N ASN A 344 30.75 -18.08 7.64
CA ASN A 344 29.97 -17.90 8.88
C ASN A 344 29.79 -16.42 9.28
N THR A 345 29.59 -15.54 8.30
CA THR A 345 29.28 -14.13 8.54
C THR A 345 27.78 -13.89 8.41
N THR A 346 27.23 -13.16 9.37
CA THR A 346 25.85 -12.66 9.32
C THR A 346 25.88 -11.15 9.35
N CYS A 347 25.37 -10.52 8.31
CA CYS A 347 25.24 -9.07 8.21
C CYS A 347 23.81 -8.65 8.49
N ARG A 348 23.61 -7.69 9.40
CA ARG A 348 22.29 -7.18 9.75
C ARG A 348 22.18 -5.72 9.38
N TYR A 349 21.02 -5.34 8.86
CA TYR A 349 20.66 -3.96 8.57
C TYR A 349 19.42 -3.62 9.38
N HIS A 350 19.59 -2.77 10.39
CA HIS A 350 18.56 -2.32 11.30
C HIS A 350 18.00 -1.00 10.80
N PHE A 351 16.75 -1.00 10.39
CA PHE A 351 16.00 0.19 10.00
C PHE A 351 15.17 0.66 11.19
N GLN A 352 15.32 1.92 11.58
CA GLN A 352 14.61 2.53 12.69
C GLN A 352 13.99 3.87 12.27
N GLY A 353 12.67 3.91 12.17
CA GLY A 353 11.91 5.14 11.93
C GLY A 353 11.71 5.98 13.20
N LYS A 354 11.25 7.22 13.02
CA LYS A 354 10.84 8.10 14.12
C LYS A 354 9.55 7.59 14.77
N LEU A 355 9.11 8.29 15.82
CA LEU A 355 7.79 8.08 16.40
C LEU A 355 6.72 8.27 15.30
N ASN A 356 5.80 7.31 15.16
CA ASN A 356 4.75 7.27 14.13
C ASN A 356 5.26 7.11 12.69
N GLU A 357 6.44 6.54 12.48
CA GLU A 357 6.91 6.09 11.16
C GLU A 357 7.00 4.57 11.09
N ILE A 358 6.78 4.03 9.90
CA ILE A 358 6.96 2.63 9.52
C ILE A 358 7.98 2.53 8.39
N VAL A 359 8.60 1.38 8.22
CA VAL A 359 9.64 1.12 7.22
C VAL A 359 9.02 0.51 5.98
N TRP A 360 9.23 1.15 4.84
CA TRP A 360 8.87 0.63 3.52
C TRP A 360 10.13 0.27 2.74
N LEU A 361 10.24 -1.00 2.33
CA LEU A 361 11.40 -1.59 1.67
C LEU A 361 11.01 -2.16 0.29
N SER A 362 11.75 -1.83 -0.76
CA SER A 362 11.58 -2.44 -2.08
C SER A 362 12.92 -2.84 -2.71
N PHE A 363 13.02 -4.07 -3.20
CA PHE A 363 14.22 -4.53 -3.89
C PHE A 363 14.16 -4.08 -5.35
N VAL A 364 15.24 -3.45 -5.80
CA VAL A 364 15.39 -2.99 -7.18
C VAL A 364 16.17 -4.02 -8.00
N LYS A 365 17.18 -4.64 -7.36
CA LYS A 365 17.98 -5.72 -7.93
C LYS A 365 18.26 -6.74 -6.84
N TYR A 366 18.19 -8.02 -7.20
CA TYR A 366 18.64 -9.12 -6.35
C TYR A 366 19.23 -10.22 -7.23
N TYR A 367 20.40 -10.72 -6.84
CA TYR A 367 21.08 -11.85 -7.44
C TYR A 367 21.80 -12.63 -6.35
N ALA A 368 21.63 -13.94 -6.33
CA ALA A 368 22.38 -14.85 -5.49
C ALA A 368 22.99 -15.92 -6.39
N ALA A 369 24.31 -16.10 -6.32
CA ALA A 369 24.95 -17.18 -7.06
C ALA A 369 24.45 -18.54 -6.56
N SER A 370 23.88 -19.33 -7.47
CA SER A 370 23.48 -20.71 -7.20
C SER A 370 24.67 -21.67 -7.32
N VAL A 371 24.57 -22.83 -6.67
CA VAL A 371 25.60 -23.87 -6.76
C VAL A 371 25.47 -24.55 -8.13
N GLU A 372 26.31 -24.19 -9.10
CA GLU A 372 26.47 -24.99 -10.31
C GLU A 372 27.21 -26.30 -9.97
N ALA A 373 26.45 -27.41 -9.93
CA ALA A 373 26.72 -28.82 -10.21
C ALA A 373 28.07 -29.53 -9.90
N ALA A 374 29.11 -28.88 -9.35
CA ALA A 374 30.44 -29.47 -9.18
C ALA A 374 30.84 -29.78 -7.72
N ALA A 375 30.03 -29.41 -6.73
CA ALA A 375 30.21 -29.79 -5.33
C ALA A 375 29.20 -30.88 -4.93
N SER A 376 29.73 -32.04 -4.56
CA SER A 376 29.09 -33.25 -4.00
C SER A 376 27.60 -33.17 -3.58
N ILE A 377 26.87 -34.18 -4.05
CA ILE A 377 25.43 -34.48 -3.94
C ILE A 377 24.83 -34.48 -2.51
N ASP A 378 25.63 -34.45 -1.44
CA ASP A 378 25.13 -34.63 -0.05
C ASP A 378 24.73 -33.34 0.70
N THR A 379 24.82 -32.15 0.11
CA THR A 379 24.45 -30.87 0.78
C THR A 379 23.35 -30.08 0.08
N ALA A 380 22.53 -30.73 -0.75
CA ALA A 380 21.47 -30.08 -1.52
C ALA A 380 20.40 -29.36 -0.66
N ALA A 381 20.31 -29.64 0.65
CA ALA A 381 19.34 -29.03 1.57
C ALA A 381 19.78 -27.67 2.16
N ASP A 382 21.08 -27.33 2.16
CA ASP A 382 21.57 -26.16 2.89
C ASP A 382 21.94 -24.99 1.97
N CYS A 383 21.28 -23.85 2.17
CA CYS A 383 21.60 -22.60 1.48
C CYS A 383 22.93 -22.02 1.98
N ASN A 384 23.89 -21.82 1.08
CA ASN A 384 25.14 -21.13 1.40
C ASN A 384 24.95 -19.65 1.71
N ALA A 385 23.95 -19.02 1.07
CA ALA A 385 23.61 -17.63 1.27
C ALA A 385 22.09 -17.51 1.48
N LYS A 386 21.67 -16.84 2.55
CA LYS A 386 20.26 -16.62 2.89
C LYS A 386 20.01 -15.13 3.13
N LEU A 387 18.87 -14.64 2.67
CA LEU A 387 18.37 -13.30 2.98
C LEU A 387 17.05 -13.43 3.74
N LEU A 388 16.95 -12.79 4.90
CA LEU A 388 15.80 -12.84 5.81
C LEU A 388 15.31 -11.42 6.08
N ILE A 389 14.00 -11.21 6.03
CA ILE A 389 13.37 -9.92 6.32
C ILE A 389 12.49 -10.10 7.55
N TRP A 390 12.76 -9.35 8.61
CA TRP A 390 12.10 -9.41 9.90
C TRP A 390 11.34 -8.10 10.18
N ASP A 391 10.08 -8.21 10.56
CA ASP A 391 9.25 -7.08 11.00
C ASP A 391 9.47 -6.84 12.50
N GLY A 392 10.30 -5.85 12.82
CA GLY A 392 10.81 -5.55 14.16
C GLY A 392 12.33 -5.66 14.27
N ASP A 393 12.84 -5.24 15.43
CA ASP A 393 14.26 -5.36 15.77
C ASP A 393 14.57 -6.74 16.40
N ILE A 394 15.42 -7.52 15.73
CA ILE A 394 15.85 -8.86 16.15
C ILE A 394 16.97 -8.83 17.19
N THR A 395 17.56 -7.67 17.52
CA THR A 395 18.62 -7.61 18.53
C THR A 395 18.09 -8.12 19.89
N VAL A 396 18.89 -8.97 20.54
CA VAL A 396 18.58 -9.46 21.88
C VAL A 396 18.67 -8.28 22.83
N ASP A 397 17.56 -7.97 23.49
CA ASP A 397 17.51 -6.92 24.49
C ASP A 397 18.47 -7.28 25.64
N LYS A 398 19.59 -6.56 25.73
CA LYS A 398 20.68 -6.82 26.68
C LYS A 398 20.22 -6.75 28.15
N LEU A 399 19.06 -6.14 28.40
CA LEU A 399 18.49 -5.93 29.73
C LEU A 399 17.55 -7.06 30.17
N THR A 400 16.92 -7.78 29.25
CA THR A 400 15.85 -8.74 29.59
C THR A 400 16.14 -10.18 29.14
N PHE A 401 17.19 -10.42 28.35
CA PHE A 401 17.53 -11.73 27.76
C PHE A 401 16.33 -12.42 27.05
N SER A 402 15.29 -11.66 26.73
CA SER A 402 14.08 -12.13 26.07
C SER A 402 14.13 -11.65 24.62
N ARG A 403 13.92 -12.58 23.67
CA ARG A 403 13.70 -12.20 22.28
C ARG A 403 12.33 -11.52 22.22
N LYS A 404 12.28 -10.28 21.74
CA LYS A 404 10.99 -9.71 21.32
C LYS A 404 10.37 -10.66 20.29
N ASN A 405 9.06 -10.84 20.32
CA ASN A 405 8.35 -11.63 19.29
C ASN A 405 8.37 -10.85 17.97
N VAL A 406 9.41 -11.06 17.17
CA VAL A 406 9.61 -10.47 15.84
C VAL A 406 9.08 -11.42 14.79
N THR A 407 8.35 -10.92 13.78
CA THR A 407 7.77 -11.79 12.74
C THR A 407 8.66 -11.86 11.50
N LEU A 408 8.77 -13.05 10.90
CA LEU A 408 9.53 -13.25 9.66
C LEU A 408 8.63 -12.95 8.46
N MET A 409 8.98 -11.90 7.70
CA MET A 409 8.23 -11.48 6.51
C MET A 409 8.62 -12.28 5.26
N GLY A 410 9.87 -12.74 5.19
CA GLY A 410 10.37 -13.47 4.03
C GLY A 410 11.74 -14.08 4.26
N GLN A 411 11.98 -15.23 3.63
CA GLN A 411 13.26 -15.92 3.60
C GLN A 411 13.57 -16.30 2.15
N PHE A 412 14.74 -15.93 1.66
CA PHE A 412 15.15 -16.12 0.27
C PHE A 412 16.50 -16.84 0.21
N CYS A 413 16.60 -17.79 -0.70
CA CYS A 413 17.75 -18.64 -0.90
C CYS A 413 17.74 -19.23 -2.33
N LYS A 414 18.93 -19.47 -2.91
CA LYS A 414 19.08 -20.06 -4.25
C LYS A 414 18.30 -19.26 -5.29
N ASP A 415 17.31 -19.90 -5.94
CA ASP A 415 16.49 -19.32 -7.00
C ASP A 415 15.30 -18.51 -6.47
N ASP A 416 15.08 -18.50 -5.15
CA ASP A 416 14.02 -17.67 -4.54
C ASP A 416 14.42 -16.19 -4.57
N ILE A 417 13.55 -15.37 -5.14
CA ILE A 417 13.78 -13.93 -5.34
C ILE A 417 12.81 -13.15 -4.43
N PRO A 418 13.28 -12.11 -3.71
CA PRO A 418 12.40 -11.21 -2.97
C PRO A 418 11.47 -10.45 -3.92
N ARG A 419 10.44 -9.80 -3.37
CA ARG A 419 9.57 -8.92 -4.15
C ARG A 419 10.39 -7.82 -4.85
N LEU A 420 10.39 -7.83 -6.18
CA LEU A 420 11.17 -6.91 -7.01
C LEU A 420 10.30 -5.78 -7.57
N CYS A 421 10.83 -4.56 -7.48
CA CYS A 421 10.36 -3.37 -8.16
C CYS A 421 11.40 -2.95 -9.21
N ASP A 422 11.66 -3.84 -10.17
CA ASP A 422 12.69 -3.73 -11.21
C ASP A 422 12.45 -2.55 -12.17
N HIS A 423 11.20 -2.24 -12.46
CA HIS A 423 10.79 -1.11 -13.31
C HIS A 423 11.26 0.25 -12.77
N SER A 424 11.56 0.36 -11.47
CA SER A 424 12.17 1.55 -10.87
C SER A 424 13.53 1.90 -11.50
N LEU A 425 14.27 0.92 -12.03
CA LEU A 425 15.54 1.15 -12.75
C LEU A 425 15.37 1.95 -14.05
N LEU A 426 14.18 1.92 -14.65
CA LEU A 426 13.88 2.62 -15.91
C LEU A 426 13.49 4.08 -15.70
N ARG A 427 13.45 4.54 -14.44
CA ARG A 427 13.08 5.91 -14.09
C ARG A 427 14.20 6.87 -14.47
N ASN A 428 13.87 7.91 -15.22
CA ASN A 428 14.78 8.99 -15.61
C ASN A 428 14.08 10.35 -15.44
N SER A 429 14.79 11.47 -15.59
CA SER A 429 14.25 12.83 -15.45
C SER A 429 13.00 13.09 -16.31
N SER A 430 12.91 12.47 -17.49
CA SER A 430 11.78 12.57 -18.41
C SER A 430 10.77 11.40 -18.32
N ARG A 431 11.12 10.30 -17.65
CA ARG A 431 10.32 9.06 -17.62
C ARG A 431 10.07 8.62 -16.19
N HIS A 432 8.82 8.80 -15.75
CA HIS A 432 8.34 8.27 -14.48
C HIS A 432 7.75 6.89 -14.70
N THR A 433 8.18 5.93 -13.89
CA THR A 433 7.63 4.56 -13.88
C THR A 433 6.46 4.50 -12.90
N ARG A 434 5.65 3.43 -12.99
CA ARG A 434 4.60 3.21 -12.00
C ARG A 434 5.21 3.01 -10.60
N PRO A 435 4.51 3.38 -9.52
CA PRO A 435 4.97 3.11 -8.17
C PRO A 435 5.14 1.62 -7.89
N CYS A 436 6.04 1.29 -6.95
CA CYS A 436 6.15 -0.05 -6.41
C CYS A 436 4.89 -0.35 -5.59
N SER A 437 4.17 -1.43 -5.95
CA SER A 437 2.97 -1.82 -5.20
C SER A 437 3.35 -2.57 -3.92
N LEU A 438 2.39 -2.81 -3.02
CA LEU A 438 2.57 -3.68 -1.85
C LEU A 438 2.88 -5.14 -2.23
N ALA A 439 2.54 -5.57 -3.44
CA ALA A 439 2.91 -6.88 -3.96
C ALA A 439 4.40 -6.95 -4.38
N GLU A 440 5.02 -5.79 -4.64
CA GLU A 440 6.41 -5.64 -5.09
C GLU A 440 7.32 -5.03 -3.99
N SER A 441 6.82 -4.96 -2.75
CA SER A 441 7.54 -4.36 -1.62
C SER A 441 7.14 -4.98 -0.27
N TYR A 442 7.85 -4.57 0.78
CA TYR A 442 7.64 -4.98 2.17
C TYR A 442 7.40 -3.74 3.02
N VAL A 443 6.41 -3.79 3.90
CA VAL A 443 6.06 -2.70 4.82
C VAL A 443 6.02 -3.27 6.23
N SER A 444 6.74 -2.67 7.17
CA SER A 444 6.73 -3.08 8.57
C SER A 444 5.43 -2.68 9.27
N THR A 445 5.09 -3.38 10.35
CA THR A 445 3.96 -3.03 11.21
C THR A 445 4.31 -1.96 12.24
N GLY A 446 5.60 -1.83 12.58
CA GLY A 446 6.10 -0.79 13.48
C GLY A 446 7.25 0.01 12.89
N ARG A 447 7.93 0.79 13.74
CA ARG A 447 9.06 1.64 13.36
C ARG A 447 10.36 0.90 13.04
N ASP A 448 10.48 -0.35 13.49
CA ASP A 448 11.71 -1.12 13.40
C ASP A 448 11.54 -2.25 12.37
N LEU A 449 12.53 -2.46 11.50
CA LEU A 449 12.61 -3.58 10.55
C LEU A 449 14.06 -4.05 10.45
N THR A 450 14.29 -5.36 10.41
CA THR A 450 15.64 -5.91 10.28
C THR A 450 15.79 -6.76 9.03
N LEU A 451 16.80 -6.46 8.21
CA LEU A 451 17.25 -7.32 7.11
C LEU A 451 18.48 -8.10 7.57
N GLU A 452 18.47 -9.42 7.46
CA GLU A 452 19.57 -10.29 7.86
C GLU A 452 20.08 -11.09 6.65
N HIS A 453 21.39 -11.01 6.39
CA HIS A 453 22.07 -11.70 5.31
C HIS A 453 23.09 -12.67 5.91
N ILE A 454 22.86 -13.98 5.74
CA ILE A 454 23.66 -15.04 6.33
C ILE A 454 24.48 -15.73 5.24
N LEU A 455 25.79 -15.82 5.44
CA LEU A 455 26.74 -16.45 4.54
C LEU A 455 27.49 -17.58 5.26
N ARG A 456 27.26 -18.83 4.85
CA ARG A 456 27.92 -20.01 5.42
C ARG A 456 29.33 -20.21 4.85
N GLN A 457 29.47 -20.17 3.52
CA GLN A 457 30.74 -20.40 2.81
C GLN A 457 31.42 -19.11 2.33
N GLY A 458 30.94 -17.94 2.78
CA GLY A 458 31.45 -16.61 2.42
C GLY A 458 30.96 -16.12 1.05
N SER A 459 31.09 -14.80 0.80
CA SER A 459 30.58 -14.19 -0.45
C SER A 459 31.58 -14.21 -1.62
N ALA A 460 32.83 -14.61 -1.40
CA ALA A 460 33.82 -14.74 -2.48
C ALA A 460 33.46 -15.84 -3.49
N LEU A 461 32.96 -16.99 -3.00
CA LEU A 461 32.54 -18.12 -3.82
C LEU A 461 31.06 -18.05 -4.19
N TYR A 462 30.23 -17.53 -3.28
CA TYR A 462 28.78 -17.43 -3.44
C TYR A 462 28.35 -15.96 -3.28
N PRO A 463 28.66 -15.10 -4.28
CA PRO A 463 28.32 -13.70 -4.20
C PRO A 463 26.80 -13.50 -4.17
N ILE A 464 26.36 -12.63 -3.26
CA ILE A 464 25.03 -12.03 -3.28
C ILE A 464 25.20 -10.57 -3.67
N SER A 465 24.36 -10.12 -4.62
CA SER A 465 24.25 -8.72 -5.00
C SER A 465 22.81 -8.27 -4.87
N PHE A 466 22.55 -7.30 -4.00
CA PHE A 466 21.25 -6.67 -3.91
C PHE A 466 21.37 -5.15 -3.89
N VAL A 467 20.38 -4.51 -4.49
CA VAL A 467 20.14 -3.07 -4.40
C VAL A 467 18.71 -2.91 -3.97
N LEU A 468 18.49 -2.24 -2.85
CA LEU A 468 17.16 -1.98 -2.31
C LEU A 468 16.98 -0.50 -2.03
N ARG A 469 15.72 -0.07 -2.03
CA ARG A 469 15.31 1.26 -1.62
C ARG A 469 14.52 1.15 -0.33
N TYR A 470 14.81 2.04 0.60
CA TYR A 470 14.05 2.18 1.85
C TYR A 470 13.45 3.59 1.94
N GLU A 471 12.30 3.69 2.60
CA GLU A 471 11.64 4.94 2.96
C GLU A 471 10.95 4.76 4.31
N PHE A 472 11.08 5.75 5.19
CA PHE A 472 10.34 5.85 6.44
C PHE A 472 9.04 6.63 6.15
N VAL A 473 7.92 5.91 6.18
CA VAL A 473 6.59 6.42 5.82
C VAL A 473 5.84 6.69 7.11
N HIS A 474 5.06 7.78 7.18
CA HIS A 474 4.21 8.00 8.35
C HIS A 474 3.18 6.88 8.49
N GLU A 475 3.06 6.37 9.71
CA GLU A 475 2.05 5.40 10.10
C GLU A 475 0.66 5.97 9.78
N ALA A 476 -0.26 5.12 9.34
CA ALA A 476 -1.57 5.54 8.89
C ALA A 476 -2.38 6.17 10.03
N ILE A 477 -2.39 7.51 10.10
CA ILE A 477 -3.53 8.23 10.66
C ILE A 477 -4.71 7.87 9.77
N SER A 478 -5.79 7.35 10.36
CA SER A 478 -6.98 6.92 9.62
C SER A 478 -7.49 8.07 8.75
N CYS A 479 -7.84 7.77 7.50
CA CYS A 479 -8.47 8.73 6.60
C CYS A 479 -9.90 9.10 7.06
N ASN A 480 -10.47 8.35 8.00
CA ASN A 480 -11.74 8.65 8.64
C ASN A 480 -11.57 8.81 10.16
N HIS A 481 -11.99 9.96 10.70
CA HIS A 481 -11.90 10.26 12.13
C HIS A 481 -13.18 10.90 12.65
N VAL A 482 -13.54 10.54 13.89
CA VAL A 482 -14.65 11.14 14.64
C VAL A 482 -14.09 11.89 15.85
N PHE A 483 -14.37 13.17 15.95
CA PHE A 483 -14.03 14.05 17.07
C PHE A 483 -15.31 14.36 17.84
N ALA A 484 -15.37 13.99 19.12
CA ALA A 484 -16.54 14.24 19.97
C ALA A 484 -16.17 15.18 21.12
N SER A 485 -17.11 16.05 21.52
CA SER A 485 -16.95 16.86 22.73
C SER A 485 -16.94 16.01 24.01
N VAL A 486 -16.27 16.48 25.06
CA VAL A 486 -16.26 15.81 26.37
C VAL A 486 -17.38 16.37 27.23
N PRO A 487 -18.28 15.53 27.78
CA PRO A 487 -19.29 16.00 28.71
C PRO A 487 -18.64 16.58 29.97
N SER A 488 -19.06 17.79 30.32
CA SER A 488 -18.60 18.53 31.49
C SER A 488 -19.12 17.92 32.80
N ALA A 489 -18.58 16.77 33.19
CA ALA A 489 -18.76 16.24 34.54
C ALA A 489 -17.84 16.96 35.54
N SER A 490 -18.44 17.33 36.66
CA SER A 490 -17.91 18.09 37.79
C SER A 490 -16.45 17.84 38.18
N SER A 491 -15.78 18.93 38.53
CA SER A 491 -14.50 18.98 39.21
C SER A 491 -14.49 18.13 40.49
N THR A 492 -14.00 16.89 40.41
CA THR A 492 -13.42 16.21 41.58
C THR A 492 -12.36 15.20 41.14
N SER A 493 -11.10 15.56 41.44
CA SER A 493 -9.91 14.72 41.64
C SER A 493 -9.92 13.26 41.16
N SER A 494 -8.95 12.91 40.30
CA SER A 494 -8.15 11.69 40.50
C SER A 494 -6.94 11.62 39.56
N THR A 495 -5.76 11.70 40.18
CA THR A 495 -4.60 10.81 40.00
C THR A 495 -4.51 9.98 38.71
N SER A 496 -3.42 10.22 37.99
CA SER A 496 -2.84 9.36 36.97
C SER A 496 -2.60 7.93 37.48
N SER A 497 -3.24 6.94 36.85
CA SER A 497 -2.77 5.56 36.87
C SER A 497 -2.71 5.00 35.45
N LEU A 498 -1.47 4.78 34.99
CA LEU A 498 -1.13 3.88 33.91
C LEU A 498 -1.68 2.48 34.22
N SER A 499 -2.41 1.89 33.28
CA SER A 499 -2.45 0.44 33.14
C SER A 499 -2.66 0.05 31.69
N SER A 500 -1.61 -0.51 31.12
CA SER A 500 -1.53 -1.25 29.86
C SER A 500 -2.23 -2.61 29.97
N SER A 501 -3.06 -2.96 28.99
CA SER A 501 -3.11 -4.33 28.46
C SER A 501 -3.94 -4.41 27.16
N SER A 502 -3.20 -4.60 26.07
CA SER A 502 -3.50 -5.37 24.85
C SER A 502 -4.85 -6.07 24.68
N SER A 503 -5.55 -5.76 23.58
CA SER A 503 -5.98 -6.77 22.58
C SER A 503 -6.68 -6.12 21.36
N SER A 504 -6.09 -6.37 20.19
CA SER A 504 -6.74 -6.59 18.88
C SER A 504 -8.11 -5.94 18.61
N SER A 505 -8.09 -4.75 18.04
CA SER A 505 -8.93 -4.27 16.92
C SER A 505 -8.78 -2.75 16.89
N SER A 506 -7.95 -2.24 15.99
CA SER A 506 -7.69 -0.81 15.84
C SER A 506 -8.91 -0.10 15.21
N SER A 507 -9.97 0.00 15.99
CA SER A 507 -10.94 1.09 15.90
C SER A 507 -10.33 2.25 16.69
N SER A 508 -9.94 3.30 15.96
CA SER A 508 -9.27 4.49 16.51
C SER A 508 -10.13 5.11 17.60
N SER A 509 -9.72 4.93 18.86
CA SER A 509 -10.32 5.59 20.01
C SER A 509 -10.25 7.11 19.83
N SER A 510 -11.41 7.74 19.96
CA SER A 510 -11.66 9.16 19.85
C SER A 510 -10.80 9.97 20.82
N LEU A 511 -10.02 10.92 20.30
CA LEU A 511 -9.53 12.04 21.13
C LEU A 511 -10.75 12.92 21.43
N SER A 512 -11.39 12.70 22.57
CA SER A 512 -12.42 13.60 23.08
C SER A 512 -11.73 14.79 23.73
N SER A 513 -11.71 15.92 23.03
CA SER A 513 -11.17 17.19 23.54
C SER A 513 -12.01 18.35 23.01
N ASN A 514 -12.22 19.38 23.85
CA ASN A 514 -13.05 20.53 23.48
C ASN A 514 -12.40 21.44 22.42
N ALA A 515 -11.11 21.25 22.15
CA ALA A 515 -10.39 21.82 21.02
C ALA A 515 -9.23 20.89 20.61
N GLY A 516 -8.80 20.96 19.36
CA GLY A 516 -7.71 20.13 18.86
C GLY A 516 -7.25 20.49 17.45
N LYS A 517 -6.30 19.72 16.92
CA LYS A 517 -5.77 19.86 15.56
C LYS A 517 -6.18 18.67 14.72
N PHE A 518 -6.43 18.89 13.44
CA PHE A 518 -6.75 17.85 12.46
C PHE A 518 -6.03 18.16 11.14
N ALA A 519 -5.64 17.12 10.42
CA ALA A 519 -4.87 17.26 9.18
C ALA A 519 -5.12 16.09 8.23
N SER A 520 -4.79 16.30 6.95
CA SER A 520 -4.74 15.24 5.94
C SER A 520 -3.74 14.13 6.32
N PRO A 521 -3.98 12.87 5.95
CA PRO A 521 -3.05 11.78 6.25
C PRO A 521 -1.69 12.01 5.57
N LYS A 522 -0.58 11.70 6.26
CA LYS A 522 0.78 11.82 5.69
C LYS A 522 1.32 10.51 5.10
N ASN A 523 0.52 9.44 5.14
CA ASN A 523 0.93 8.13 4.64
C ASN A 523 0.89 8.12 3.11
N VAL A 524 2.04 7.86 2.49
CA VAL A 524 2.26 7.87 1.04
C VAL A 524 1.35 6.87 0.30
N PHE A 525 0.94 5.77 0.94
CA PHE A 525 0.08 4.74 0.35
C PHE A 525 -1.33 5.23 -0.01
N PHE A 526 -1.79 6.35 0.57
CA PHE A 526 -3.07 6.98 0.21
C PHE A 526 -3.00 7.86 -1.05
N TYR A 527 -1.80 8.05 -1.61
CA TYR A 527 -1.57 9.00 -2.70
C TYR A 527 -1.00 8.33 -3.97
N GLY A 528 -0.91 9.13 -5.03
CA GLY A 528 -0.37 8.75 -6.35
C GLY A 528 0.98 8.03 -6.29
N ARG A 529 1.91 8.53 -5.49
CA ARG A 529 3.24 7.92 -5.30
C ARG A 529 3.22 6.57 -4.58
N GLY A 530 2.17 6.27 -3.82
CA GLY A 530 1.92 4.96 -3.22
C GLY A 530 1.10 4.02 -4.10
N GLY A 531 0.66 4.48 -5.27
CA GLY A 531 -0.14 3.71 -6.24
C GLY A 531 -1.65 4.00 -6.20
N ALA A 532 -2.13 4.85 -5.28
CA ALA A 532 -3.53 5.23 -5.23
C ALA A 532 -3.85 6.32 -6.26
N GLN A 533 -4.94 6.17 -7.02
CA GLN A 533 -5.37 7.18 -7.98
C GLN A 533 -6.32 8.22 -7.38
N ASN A 534 -7.08 7.81 -6.35
CA ASN A 534 -8.11 8.62 -5.71
C ASN A 534 -7.99 8.51 -4.19
N LEU A 535 -8.29 9.61 -3.49
CA LEU A 535 -8.34 9.69 -2.04
C LEU A 535 -9.65 10.35 -1.63
N SER A 536 -10.31 9.81 -0.60
CA SER A 536 -11.51 10.42 -0.01
C SER A 536 -11.47 10.21 1.50
N CYS A 537 -11.18 11.28 2.23
CA CYS A 537 -11.13 11.28 3.69
C CYS A 537 -12.31 12.06 4.28
N VAL A 538 -12.89 11.55 5.37
CA VAL A 538 -14.04 12.16 6.06
C VAL A 538 -13.70 12.39 7.53
N TYR A 539 -13.73 13.65 7.95
CA TYR A 539 -13.49 14.06 9.33
C TYR A 539 -14.81 14.55 9.91
N ARG A 540 -15.34 13.82 10.88
CA ARG A 540 -16.65 14.07 11.49
C ARG A 540 -16.47 14.67 12.88
N PHE A 541 -17.15 15.77 13.15
CA PHE A 541 -17.14 16.50 14.41
C PHE A 541 -18.54 16.43 15.01
N GLU A 542 -18.65 15.95 16.25
CA GLU A 542 -19.90 15.79 16.98
C GLU A 542 -19.84 16.60 18.28
N ALA A 543 -20.66 17.63 18.37
CA ALA A 543 -20.80 18.50 19.53
C ALA A 543 -22.04 18.11 20.36
N GLU A 544 -22.04 18.51 21.62
CA GLU A 544 -23.24 18.51 22.44
C GLU A 544 -24.31 19.48 21.88
N PRO A 545 -25.60 19.25 22.14
CA PRO A 545 -26.70 20.05 21.56
C PRO A 545 -26.63 21.56 21.83
N ASP A 546 -25.91 21.99 22.87
CA ASP A 546 -25.71 23.37 23.30
C ASP A 546 -24.36 23.97 22.86
N HIS A 547 -23.59 23.21 22.07
CA HIS A 547 -22.29 23.59 21.52
C HIS A 547 -22.34 23.65 19.99
N ARG A 548 -21.65 24.65 19.44
CA ARG A 548 -21.36 24.83 18.01
C ARG A 548 -19.94 24.39 17.72
N ILE A 549 -19.65 24.15 16.45
CA ILE A 549 -18.32 23.72 15.99
C ILE A 549 -17.71 24.89 15.21
N GLU A 550 -16.52 25.30 15.63
CA GLU A 550 -15.69 26.26 14.92
C GLU A 550 -14.51 25.51 14.30
N LEU A 551 -14.45 25.52 12.97
CA LEU A 551 -13.36 24.94 12.19
C LEU A 551 -12.47 26.06 11.68
N SER A 552 -11.16 25.88 11.80
CA SER A 552 -10.20 26.83 11.24
C SER A 552 -9.17 26.11 10.38
N PHE A 553 -9.14 26.44 9.09
CA PHE A 553 -8.16 25.92 8.15
C PHE A 553 -6.97 26.86 8.12
N VAL A 554 -5.81 26.36 8.54
CA VAL A 554 -4.58 27.16 8.67
C VAL A 554 -3.82 27.16 7.35
N ARG A 555 -3.67 25.98 6.72
CA ARG A 555 -2.97 25.79 5.45
C ARG A 555 -3.62 24.69 4.65
N ALA A 556 -3.68 24.84 3.32
CA ALA A 556 -4.10 23.77 2.43
C ALA A 556 -3.45 23.91 1.04
N SER A 557 -3.18 22.78 0.40
CA SER A 557 -2.68 22.69 -0.98
C SER A 557 -3.47 21.64 -1.75
N PHE A 558 -3.83 21.97 -2.99
CA PHE A 558 -4.67 21.14 -3.86
C PHE A 558 -3.94 20.69 -5.13
N GLY A 559 -2.61 20.65 -5.11
CA GLY A 559 -1.78 20.09 -6.20
C GLY A 559 -1.93 20.76 -7.55
N GLY A 560 -2.37 22.04 -7.59
CA GLY A 560 -2.50 22.83 -8.82
C GLY A 560 -3.54 22.32 -9.82
N LYS A 561 -4.58 21.61 -9.35
CA LYS A 561 -5.71 21.21 -10.20
C LYS A 561 -6.51 22.44 -10.66
N ASN A 562 -7.23 22.33 -11.79
CA ASN A 562 -8.05 23.41 -12.34
C ASN A 562 -9.32 23.62 -11.49
N CYS A 563 -9.21 24.37 -10.41
CA CYS A 563 -10.32 24.79 -9.56
C CYS A 563 -9.94 26.08 -8.81
N ALA A 564 -10.90 26.99 -8.68
CA ALA A 564 -10.73 28.24 -7.93
C ALA A 564 -11.78 28.34 -6.82
N SER A 565 -11.36 28.66 -5.60
CA SER A 565 -12.30 28.94 -4.50
C SER A 565 -12.52 30.43 -4.36
N TYR A 566 -13.78 30.85 -4.30
CA TYR A 566 -14.19 32.24 -4.10
C TYR A 566 -15.36 32.31 -3.13
N VAL A 567 -15.61 33.47 -2.53
CA VAL A 567 -16.79 33.68 -1.69
C VAL A 567 -17.96 34.05 -2.58
N ASP A 568 -19.01 33.22 -2.59
CA ASP A 568 -20.22 33.50 -3.35
C ASP A 568 -20.96 34.68 -2.72
N PRO A 569 -21.08 35.84 -3.40
CA PRO A 569 -21.75 37.02 -2.86
C PRO A 569 -23.24 36.81 -2.55
N LEU A 570 -23.89 35.83 -3.19
CA LEU A 570 -25.32 35.53 -2.99
C LEU A 570 -25.61 35.06 -1.57
N VAL A 571 -24.75 34.23 -0.99
CA VAL A 571 -24.95 33.60 0.32
C VAL A 571 -23.82 33.87 1.32
N ASN A 572 -22.73 34.51 0.88
CA ASN A 572 -21.51 34.76 1.63
C ASN A 572 -20.83 33.48 2.16
N ARG A 573 -20.61 32.49 1.28
CA ARG A 573 -19.99 31.18 1.59
C ARG A 573 -18.92 30.80 0.58
N TRP A 574 -17.91 30.05 0.99
CA TRP A 574 -16.85 29.59 0.11
C TRP A 574 -17.39 28.57 -0.90
N THR A 575 -17.18 28.84 -2.18
CA THR A 575 -17.66 28.01 -3.28
C THR A 575 -16.51 27.69 -4.23
N CYS A 576 -16.50 26.46 -4.75
CA CYS A 576 -15.52 26.02 -5.74
C CYS A 576 -16.05 26.25 -7.16
N ASP A 577 -15.37 27.07 -7.95
CA ASP A 577 -15.59 27.14 -9.40
C ASP A 577 -14.76 26.07 -10.13
N ARG A 578 -15.46 25.26 -10.92
CA ARG A 578 -14.88 24.17 -11.72
C ARG A 578 -14.99 24.43 -13.22
N ARG A 579 -15.48 25.61 -13.63
CA ARG A 579 -15.61 25.99 -15.04
C ARG A 579 -14.22 25.85 -15.69
N MET A 580 -14.14 25.00 -16.73
CA MET A 580 -12.97 24.65 -17.56
C MET A 580 -12.24 23.30 -17.29
N ALA A 581 -12.63 22.49 -16.30
CA ALA A 581 -12.05 21.15 -16.15
C ALA A 581 -12.95 20.06 -16.78
N ASP A 582 -12.48 19.41 -17.86
CA ASP A 582 -13.02 18.10 -18.25
C ASP A 582 -12.65 17.12 -17.12
N ILE A 583 -13.56 16.92 -16.15
CA ILE A 583 -13.34 16.20 -14.89
C ILE A 583 -12.76 14.80 -15.16
N LYS A 584 -13.10 14.21 -16.31
CA LYS A 584 -12.61 12.90 -16.75
C LYS A 584 -11.13 12.87 -17.12
N LYS A 585 -10.51 14.01 -17.45
CA LYS A 585 -9.11 14.08 -17.90
C LYS A 585 -8.14 14.63 -16.87
N PHE A 586 -8.54 15.63 -16.08
CA PHE A 586 -7.61 16.35 -15.20
C PHE A 586 -7.75 16.02 -13.71
N GLY A 587 -8.85 15.37 -13.32
CA GLY A 587 -9.15 15.07 -11.92
C GLY A 587 -9.54 16.31 -11.12
N MET A 588 -9.83 16.12 -9.84
CA MET A 588 -10.24 17.19 -8.93
C MET A 588 -9.56 17.03 -7.57
N ALA A 589 -9.38 18.14 -6.86
CA ALA A 589 -8.96 18.14 -5.47
C ALA A 589 -9.77 19.22 -4.75
N ASP A 590 -10.58 18.83 -3.77
CA ASP A 590 -11.42 19.77 -3.00
C ASP A 590 -11.57 19.34 -1.54
N LEU A 591 -11.95 20.32 -0.73
CA LEU A 591 -12.25 20.21 0.68
C LEU A 591 -13.64 20.79 0.90
N VAL A 592 -14.59 19.93 1.25
CA VAL A 592 -16.01 20.28 1.38
C VAL A 592 -16.41 20.19 2.85
N VAL A 593 -17.04 21.25 3.37
CA VAL A 593 -17.63 21.27 4.71
C VAL A 593 -19.14 21.12 4.58
N ALA A 594 -19.69 20.10 5.23
CA ALA A 594 -21.11 19.82 5.24
C ALA A 594 -21.63 19.69 6.67
N GLU A 595 -22.80 20.27 6.94
CA GLU A 595 -23.52 20.10 8.19
C GLU A 595 -24.57 18.99 8.03
N TYR A 596 -24.89 18.29 9.12
CA TYR A 596 -25.96 17.29 9.15
C TYR A 596 -27.02 17.69 10.18
N PRO A 597 -27.92 18.64 9.86
CA PRO A 597 -28.90 19.11 10.82
C PRO A 597 -29.91 18.00 11.16
N TRP A 598 -30.36 17.24 10.17
CA TRP A 598 -31.25 16.09 10.36
C TRP A 598 -30.63 14.80 9.83
N GLN A 599 -31.12 13.66 10.33
CA GLN A 599 -30.63 12.34 9.93
C GLN A 599 -30.81 12.12 8.42
N GLY A 600 -29.69 11.90 7.72
CA GLY A 600 -29.65 11.66 6.28
C GLY A 600 -29.78 12.90 5.39
N VAL A 601 -29.81 14.11 5.97
CA VAL A 601 -29.83 15.38 5.20
C VAL A 601 -28.46 16.03 5.28
N GLU A 602 -27.68 15.94 4.20
CA GLU A 602 -26.38 16.59 4.07
C GLU A 602 -26.58 18.02 3.54
N LEU A 603 -26.18 19.03 4.31
CA LEU A 603 -26.23 20.42 3.92
C LEU A 603 -24.81 20.96 3.66
N VAL A 604 -24.42 21.01 2.38
CA VAL A 604 -23.10 21.50 1.96
C VAL A 604 -23.00 23.00 2.19
N ARG A 605 -22.04 23.43 3.02
CA ARG A 605 -21.85 24.84 3.40
C ARG A 605 -20.74 25.51 2.60
N ASP A 606 -19.54 24.95 2.67
CA ASP A 606 -18.33 25.57 2.14
C ASP A 606 -17.54 24.58 1.30
N CYS A 607 -16.86 25.08 0.27
CA CYS A 607 -15.96 24.33 -0.60
C CYS A 607 -14.68 25.11 -0.87
N LEU A 608 -13.53 24.47 -0.63
CA LEU A 608 -12.19 24.99 -0.92
C LEU A 608 -11.47 24.07 -1.91
N CYS A 609 -10.83 24.65 -2.92
CA CYS A 609 -10.07 23.89 -3.92
C CYS A 609 -8.85 24.65 -4.48
N SER A 610 -8.52 25.80 -3.88
CA SER A 610 -7.31 26.56 -4.19
C SER A 610 -6.46 26.71 -2.93
N ASN A 611 -5.16 26.96 -3.10
CA ASN A 611 -4.21 26.93 -1.98
C ASN A 611 -4.56 27.98 -0.91
N VAL A 612 -4.67 27.52 0.34
CA VAL A 612 -5.01 28.36 1.50
C VAL A 612 -3.72 28.79 2.19
N SER A 613 -3.45 30.10 2.15
CA SER A 613 -2.28 30.74 2.78
C SER A 613 -2.64 31.46 4.08
N GLU A 614 -3.87 31.97 4.15
CA GLU A 614 -4.41 32.72 5.28
C GLU A 614 -5.44 31.86 6.02
N ARG A 615 -5.59 32.11 7.33
CA ARG A 615 -6.49 31.31 8.18
C ARG A 615 -7.94 31.57 7.79
N ILE A 616 -8.65 30.52 7.37
CA ILE A 616 -10.09 30.56 7.07
C ILE A 616 -10.84 29.97 8.26
N VAL A 617 -11.82 30.69 8.79
CA VAL A 617 -12.66 30.23 9.91
C VAL A 617 -14.08 29.98 9.43
N VAL A 618 -14.59 28.78 9.68
CA VAL A 618 -15.96 28.36 9.37
C VAL A 618 -16.64 28.01 10.70
N ARG A 619 -17.72 28.71 11.02
CA ARG A 619 -18.52 28.48 12.23
C ARG A 619 -19.82 27.81 11.85
N THR A 620 -20.22 26.80 12.61
CA THR A 620 -21.45 26.08 12.29
C THR A 620 -22.67 26.82 12.76
N LEU A 621 -23.64 26.87 11.85
CA LEU A 621 -24.83 27.67 12.04
C LEU A 621 -25.97 26.83 12.62
N THR A 622 -26.05 25.53 12.30
CA THR A 622 -27.34 24.82 12.42
C THR A 622 -27.30 23.42 12.99
N SER A 623 -26.15 22.74 12.90
CA SER A 623 -25.99 21.36 13.37
C SER A 623 -24.87 21.24 14.39
N ASN A 624 -25.06 20.32 15.33
CA ASN A 624 -24.04 19.81 16.22
C ASN A 624 -23.17 18.72 15.56
N VAL A 625 -23.45 18.35 14.30
CA VAL A 625 -22.68 17.37 13.52
C VAL A 625 -22.19 17.99 12.22
N VAL A 626 -20.88 17.91 11.99
CA VAL A 626 -20.19 18.51 10.85
C VAL A 626 -19.22 17.52 10.25
N GLU A 627 -19.21 17.42 8.92
CA GLU A 627 -18.25 16.61 8.20
C GLU A 627 -17.39 17.46 7.28
N VAL A 628 -16.09 17.24 7.34
CA VAL A 628 -15.12 17.78 6.39
C VAL A 628 -14.67 16.64 5.48
N ARG A 629 -14.97 16.75 4.19
CA ARG A 629 -14.56 15.78 3.17
C ARG A 629 -13.37 16.33 2.39
N PHE A 630 -12.27 15.59 2.38
CA PHE A 630 -11.11 15.88 1.54
C PHE A 630 -11.05 14.86 0.40
N THR A 631 -11.29 15.30 -0.83
CA THR A 631 -11.35 14.40 -1.99
C THR A 631 -10.32 14.77 -3.04
N ILE A 632 -9.65 13.76 -3.60
CA ILE A 632 -8.67 13.90 -4.67
C ILE A 632 -8.94 12.80 -5.71
N THR A 633 -8.93 13.14 -6.99
CA THR A 633 -9.07 12.18 -8.08
C THR A 633 -7.99 12.36 -9.14
N LEU A 634 -7.64 11.27 -9.82
CA LEU A 634 -6.61 11.23 -10.89
C LEU A 634 -5.28 11.85 -10.44
N MET A 635 -4.70 11.28 -9.38
CA MET A 635 -3.35 11.61 -8.93
C MET A 635 -2.28 11.03 -9.86
N ASN A 636 -1.21 11.79 -10.08
CA ASN A 636 -0.03 11.32 -10.81
C ASN A 636 0.86 10.45 -9.91
N VAL A 637 1.66 9.57 -10.52
CA VAL A 637 2.58 8.65 -9.82
C VAL A 637 3.69 9.35 -9.01
N THR A 638 3.87 10.65 -9.18
CA THR A 638 4.83 11.46 -8.40
C THR A 638 4.19 12.22 -7.27
N GLN A 639 2.86 12.35 -7.27
CA GLN A 639 2.15 13.22 -6.35
C GLN A 639 1.87 12.53 -5.01
N ASP A 640 2.04 13.26 -3.91
CA ASP A 640 1.80 12.77 -2.56
C ASP A 640 1.24 13.82 -1.58
N TYR A 641 1.37 13.54 -0.28
CA TYR A 641 0.94 14.42 0.81
C TYR A 641 1.64 15.79 0.82
N ARG A 642 2.73 15.99 0.05
CA ARG A 642 3.37 17.30 -0.11
C ARG A 642 2.66 18.18 -1.13
N ASP A 643 2.01 17.55 -2.11
CA ASP A 643 1.23 18.26 -3.14
C ASP A 643 -0.20 18.52 -2.66
N PHE A 644 -0.78 17.53 -1.97
CA PHE A 644 -2.15 17.55 -1.48
C PHE A 644 -2.21 17.41 0.03
N PHE A 645 -2.46 18.50 0.74
CA PHE A 645 -2.58 18.49 2.19
C PHE A 645 -3.51 19.57 2.70
N PHE A 646 -3.98 19.40 3.93
CA PHE A 646 -4.56 20.48 4.72
C PHE A 646 -4.19 20.31 6.20
N GLU A 647 -4.11 21.44 6.90
CA GLU A 647 -3.87 21.53 8.34
C GLU A 647 -4.91 22.48 8.93
N GLY A 648 -5.62 22.03 9.98
CA GLY A 648 -6.66 22.81 10.62
C GLY A 648 -6.75 22.57 12.14
N GLU A 649 -7.52 23.44 12.80
CA GLU A 649 -7.83 23.37 14.22
C GLU A 649 -9.34 23.45 14.41
N TYR A 650 -9.88 22.69 15.36
CA TYR A 650 -11.30 22.69 15.71
C TYR A 650 -11.51 23.13 17.16
N ARG A 651 -12.66 23.75 17.43
CA ARG A 651 -13.11 24.14 18.77
C ARG A 651 -14.61 23.92 18.91
N PHE A 652 -15.02 23.30 20.01
CA PHE A 652 -16.42 23.23 20.41
C PHE A 652 -16.76 24.46 21.26
N VAL A 653 -17.67 25.31 20.77
CA VAL A 653 -17.99 26.62 21.35
C VAL A 653 -19.41 26.62 21.89
N PRO A 654 -19.66 26.90 23.18
CA PRO A 654 -21.01 26.98 23.70
C PRO A 654 -21.79 28.13 23.06
N VAL A 655 -23.07 27.90 22.73
CA VAL A 655 -23.95 28.81 21.98
C VAL A 655 -24.14 30.18 22.66
N GLY A 656 -23.81 30.33 23.95
CA GLY A 656 -23.99 31.57 24.73
C GLY A 656 -22.74 32.41 25.04
N ALA A 657 -21.55 32.08 24.51
CA ALA A 657 -20.30 32.70 24.96
C ALA A 657 -19.87 33.99 24.23
N GLU A 658 -20.37 34.30 23.03
CA GLU A 658 -19.96 35.49 22.27
C GLU A 658 -21.16 36.20 21.60
N SER A 659 -21.55 37.35 22.17
CA SER A 659 -22.35 38.46 21.59
C SER A 659 -23.81 38.21 21.16
N ASN A 660 -24.75 39.03 21.69
CA ASN A 660 -26.04 39.56 21.16
C ASN A 660 -26.93 38.80 20.14
N GLU A 661 -26.60 37.58 19.70
CA GLU A 661 -27.48 36.71 18.92
C GLU A 661 -28.34 35.92 19.91
N HIS A 662 -29.61 36.31 20.03
CA HIS A 662 -30.59 35.48 20.71
C HIS A 662 -30.66 34.13 19.98
N GLY A 663 -30.19 33.07 20.63
CA GLY A 663 -30.31 31.71 20.10
C GLY A 663 -31.76 31.41 19.71
N CYS A 664 -31.94 30.67 18.62
CA CYS A 664 -33.25 30.24 18.13
C CYS A 664 -34.06 29.58 19.27
N SER A 665 -35.24 30.11 19.56
CA SER A 665 -36.12 29.63 20.64
C SER A 665 -36.82 28.32 20.31
N THR A 666 -36.92 27.94 19.02
CA THR A 666 -37.52 26.68 18.59
C THR A 666 -36.48 25.56 18.50
N ARG A 667 -36.88 24.34 18.90
CA ARG A 667 -36.00 23.17 18.79
C ARG A 667 -35.83 22.78 17.32
N LEU A 668 -34.68 22.19 16.98
CA LEU A 668 -34.41 21.72 15.61
C LEU A 668 -35.42 20.66 15.12
N GLU A 669 -36.04 19.91 16.04
CA GLU A 669 -37.13 18.97 15.74
C GLU A 669 -38.42 19.67 15.29
N GLU A 670 -38.71 20.86 15.84
CA GLU A 670 -39.90 21.65 15.49
C GLU A 670 -39.75 22.34 14.11
N ARG A 671 -38.51 22.43 13.60
CA ARG A 671 -38.21 22.93 12.25
C ARG A 671 -38.35 21.89 11.14
N ARG A 672 -38.80 20.69 11.50
CA ARG A 672 -39.10 19.59 10.57
C ARG A 672 -40.60 19.54 10.32
N LEU A 673 -41.02 20.09 9.19
CA LEU A 673 -42.43 20.24 8.82
C LEU A 673 -42.91 19.08 7.94
N ARG A 674 -44.10 18.58 8.25
CA ARG A 674 -44.81 17.50 7.55
C ARG A 674 -46.30 17.80 7.51
N GLY A 675 -46.99 17.33 6.48
CA GLY A 675 -48.44 17.49 6.32
C GLY A 675 -48.85 17.67 4.86
N THR A 676 -50.09 18.12 4.65
CA THR A 676 -50.65 18.38 3.32
C THR A 676 -50.40 19.80 2.83
N SER A 677 -50.23 20.77 3.73
CA SER A 677 -49.85 22.15 3.42
C SER A 677 -49.16 22.79 4.61
N GLY A 678 -48.49 23.93 4.39
CA GLY A 678 -47.96 24.76 5.46
C GLY A 678 -47.40 26.07 4.96
N GLU A 679 -47.20 27.00 5.89
CA GLU A 679 -46.58 28.30 5.65
C GLU A 679 -45.45 28.52 6.67
N ILE A 680 -44.28 28.92 6.16
CA ILE A 680 -43.18 29.39 6.99
C ILE A 680 -43.11 30.90 6.82
N SER A 681 -43.43 31.63 7.90
CA SER A 681 -43.39 33.10 7.89
C SER A 681 -42.23 33.60 8.76
N LEU A 682 -41.46 34.55 8.21
CA LEU A 682 -40.41 35.25 8.94
C LEU A 682 -40.92 36.67 9.22
N ARG A 683 -41.20 36.97 10.50
CA ARG A 683 -41.61 38.30 10.96
C ARG A 683 -40.50 38.91 11.80
N SER A 684 -39.82 39.94 11.28
CA SER A 684 -38.87 40.69 12.10
C SER A 684 -39.63 41.48 13.18
N PRO A 685 -39.18 41.46 14.45
CA PRO A 685 -39.76 42.35 15.45
C PRO A 685 -39.54 43.80 15.02
N LEU A 686 -40.63 44.56 14.89
CA LEU A 686 -40.57 46.00 14.62
C LEU A 686 -39.67 46.69 15.64
N PRO A 687 -38.86 47.70 15.26
CA PRO A 687 -38.07 48.45 16.20
C PRO A 687 -38.99 49.02 17.29
N ARG A 688 -38.62 48.79 18.57
CA ARG A 688 -39.35 49.32 19.73
C ARG A 688 -39.52 50.83 19.56
N VAL A 689 -40.76 51.28 19.39
CA VAL A 689 -41.11 52.70 19.41
C VAL A 689 -40.73 53.25 20.79
N ILE A 690 -40.07 54.41 20.78
CA ILE A 690 -39.63 55.16 21.96
C ILE A 690 -40.83 55.33 22.93
N PRO A 691 -40.70 55.01 24.23
CA PRO A 691 -41.82 55.07 25.16
C PRO A 691 -42.23 56.53 25.39
N GLY A 692 -43.44 56.90 24.95
CA GLY A 692 -43.93 58.27 25.13
C GLY A 692 -45.35 58.58 24.67
N LEU A 693 -46.12 57.65 24.10
CA LEU A 693 -47.53 57.89 23.79
C LEU A 693 -48.35 56.61 24.03
N ALA A 694 -48.78 56.43 25.28
CA ALA A 694 -49.75 55.41 25.64
C ALA A 694 -51.12 55.78 25.05
N ALA A 695 -51.55 55.10 23.99
CA ALA A 695 -52.95 54.86 23.63
C ALA A 695 -53.14 54.08 22.31
N VAL A 696 -52.37 53.02 22.00
CA VAL A 696 -52.80 52.01 21.00
C VAL A 696 -52.14 50.65 21.29
N GLU A 697 -52.24 50.14 22.52
CA GLU A 697 -51.67 48.82 22.89
C GLU A 697 -52.75 47.75 23.14
N GLU A 698 -53.99 47.98 22.73
CA GLU A 698 -55.12 47.09 23.05
C GLU A 698 -55.85 46.49 21.84
N ILE A 699 -55.31 46.58 20.61
CA ILE A 699 -55.97 46.04 19.39
C ILE A 699 -55.14 44.98 18.64
N LEU A 700 -53.90 44.67 19.03
CA LEU A 700 -53.06 43.71 18.29
C LEU A 700 -52.59 42.47 19.09
N THR A 701 -53.08 42.26 20.31
CA THR A 701 -52.65 41.13 21.16
C THR A 701 -53.58 39.91 21.13
N ASN A 702 -54.50 39.79 20.16
CA ASN A 702 -55.47 38.70 20.09
C ASN A 702 -55.46 37.91 18.76
N THR A 703 -54.27 37.63 18.24
CA THR A 703 -54.06 36.47 17.35
C THR A 703 -52.72 35.84 17.69
N GLU A 704 -52.75 34.76 18.48
CA GLU A 704 -51.66 33.80 18.54
C GLU A 704 -51.52 33.11 17.18
N ASP A 705 -50.85 33.77 16.22
CA ASP A 705 -50.28 33.08 15.05
C ASP A 705 -48.96 32.46 15.50
N LEU A 706 -48.98 31.15 15.78
CA LEU A 706 -47.85 30.31 16.20
C LEU A 706 -46.68 30.20 15.18
N THR A 707 -46.63 31.04 14.13
CA THR A 707 -45.69 30.91 13.01
C THR A 707 -44.76 32.11 12.81
N ALA A 708 -44.77 33.12 13.69
CA ALA A 708 -43.81 34.22 13.65
C ALA A 708 -42.45 33.78 14.22
N THR A 709 -41.58 33.24 13.37
CA THR A 709 -40.35 32.56 13.77
C THR A 709 -39.21 33.52 14.16
N GLN A 710 -38.69 33.38 15.39
CA GLN A 710 -37.50 34.07 15.93
C GLN A 710 -36.16 33.43 15.49
N CYS A 711 -36.21 32.44 14.58
CA CYS A 711 -35.06 31.61 14.17
C CYS A 711 -34.56 32.03 12.80
N VAL A 712 -33.88 33.18 12.81
CA VAL A 712 -33.28 33.83 11.66
C VAL A 712 -31.98 33.11 11.27
N ASN A 713 -31.68 32.94 9.97
CA ASN A 713 -30.48 32.25 9.44
C ASN A 713 -30.41 30.74 9.71
N GLU A 714 -31.54 30.14 10.07
CA GLU A 714 -31.66 28.73 10.45
C GLU A 714 -32.54 27.97 9.42
N PRO A 715 -32.20 26.71 9.05
CA PRO A 715 -32.87 25.97 8.00
C PRO A 715 -34.12 25.29 8.54
N TRP A 716 -35.06 25.07 7.61
CA TRP A 716 -36.31 24.34 7.79
C TRP A 716 -36.34 23.16 6.83
N LEU A 717 -36.74 21.98 7.32
CA LEU A 717 -36.88 20.79 6.49
C LEU A 717 -38.37 20.54 6.24
N ILE A 718 -38.76 20.49 4.97
CA ILE A 718 -40.14 20.22 4.55
C ILE A 718 -40.17 18.86 3.88
N GLU A 719 -40.91 17.92 4.47
CA GLU A 719 -41.06 16.55 3.96
C GLU A 719 -42.53 16.25 3.62
N PRO A 720 -42.80 15.50 2.55
CA PRO A 720 -44.13 14.97 2.29
C PRO A 720 -44.52 13.95 3.36
N GLU A 721 -45.82 13.89 3.70
CA GLU A 721 -46.36 12.93 4.67
C GLU A 721 -46.12 11.47 4.26
N ASP A 722 -46.37 11.14 2.98
CA ASP A 722 -45.92 9.88 2.36
C ASP A 722 -45.10 10.17 1.10
N ALA A 723 -43.77 9.98 1.21
CA ALA A 723 -42.83 10.17 0.12
C ALA A 723 -42.99 9.18 -1.05
N ARG A 724 -43.86 8.16 -0.95
CA ARG A 724 -44.18 7.26 -2.08
C ARG A 724 -45.22 7.86 -3.00
N ILE A 725 -46.22 8.53 -2.43
CA ILE A 725 -47.41 9.00 -3.14
C ILE A 725 -47.31 10.51 -3.41
N ASN A 726 -46.87 11.28 -2.42
CA ASN A 726 -46.91 12.73 -2.44
C ASN A 726 -45.58 13.33 -2.90
N PHE A 727 -45.68 14.41 -3.65
CA PHE A 727 -44.63 15.35 -4.05
C PHE A 727 -44.91 16.68 -3.34
N LEU A 728 -43.94 17.57 -3.28
CA LEU A 728 -44.12 18.93 -2.77
C LEU A 728 -44.10 19.96 -3.89
N TYR A 729 -45.01 20.92 -3.80
CA TYR A 729 -45.00 22.18 -4.55
C TYR A 729 -44.79 23.31 -3.55
N LEU A 730 -43.75 24.12 -3.77
CA LEU A 730 -43.36 25.21 -2.89
C LEU A 730 -43.39 26.52 -3.66
N ARG A 731 -43.96 27.55 -3.04
CA ARG A 731 -44.18 28.86 -3.65
C ARG A 731 -43.70 29.96 -2.71
N THR A 732 -43.06 30.97 -3.28
CA THR A 732 -42.61 32.15 -2.53
C THR A 732 -42.68 33.42 -3.37
N ALA A 733 -42.88 34.57 -2.71
CA ALA A 733 -42.93 35.88 -3.33
C ALA A 733 -41.52 36.45 -3.56
N GLY A 734 -41.23 36.83 -4.80
CA GLY A 734 -39.96 37.34 -5.26
C GLY A 734 -39.57 36.82 -6.64
N TYR A 735 -38.28 36.90 -6.95
CA TYR A 735 -37.72 36.35 -8.19
C TYR A 735 -36.35 35.70 -7.94
N GLY A 736 -36.00 34.71 -8.76
CA GLY A 736 -34.71 34.03 -8.68
C GLY A 736 -33.56 34.93 -9.11
N ILE A 737 -32.47 34.90 -8.36
CA ILE A 737 -31.26 35.66 -8.68
C ILE A 737 -30.07 34.73 -8.94
N THR A 738 -29.22 35.17 -9.86
CA THR A 738 -27.92 34.58 -10.24
C THR A 738 -26.85 35.65 -10.08
N LEU A 739 -25.57 35.27 -10.27
CA LEU A 739 -24.46 36.23 -10.21
C LEU A 739 -24.58 37.40 -11.20
N ASP A 740 -25.35 37.24 -12.28
CA ASP A 740 -25.49 38.25 -13.33
C ASP A 740 -26.50 39.35 -12.99
N ASN A 741 -27.46 39.09 -12.09
CA ASN A 741 -28.55 40.02 -11.74
C ASN A 741 -28.64 40.32 -10.23
N VAL A 742 -27.57 40.06 -9.47
CA VAL A 742 -27.55 40.32 -8.01
C VAL A 742 -27.84 41.76 -7.67
N GLU A 743 -27.34 42.70 -8.49
CA GLU A 743 -27.49 44.14 -8.30
C GLU A 743 -28.94 44.63 -8.50
N GLU A 744 -29.81 43.82 -9.14
CA GLU A 744 -31.22 44.15 -9.33
C GLU A 744 -32.05 43.93 -8.06
N CYS A 745 -31.53 43.17 -7.09
CA CYS A 745 -32.23 42.85 -5.86
C CYS A 745 -32.29 44.03 -4.89
N THR A 746 -33.52 44.47 -4.58
CA THR A 746 -33.80 45.67 -3.77
C THR A 746 -33.56 45.48 -2.27
N THR A 747 -33.46 44.23 -1.80
CA THR A 747 -33.21 43.90 -0.39
C THR A 747 -31.90 43.14 -0.26
N LEU A 748 -31.30 43.16 0.93
CA LEU A 748 -30.14 42.31 1.24
C LEU A 748 -30.52 40.91 1.75
N ASN A 749 -31.82 40.67 1.95
CA ASN A 749 -32.36 39.40 2.40
C ASN A 749 -32.38 38.37 1.26
N ARG A 750 -32.16 37.09 1.59
CA ARG A 750 -32.22 36.00 0.60
C ARG A 750 -33.01 34.83 1.15
N ILE A 751 -33.86 34.23 0.32
CA ILE A 751 -34.46 32.93 0.61
C ILE A 751 -33.69 31.90 -0.22
N VAL A 752 -33.13 30.88 0.41
CA VAL A 752 -32.37 29.83 -0.26
C VAL A 752 -33.12 28.52 -0.14
N VAL A 753 -33.45 27.92 -1.28
CA VAL A 753 -34.16 26.63 -1.35
C VAL A 753 -33.21 25.58 -1.90
N TYR A 754 -33.03 24.51 -1.14
CA TYR A 754 -32.22 23.35 -1.50
C TYR A 754 -33.11 22.12 -1.70
N SER A 755 -32.73 21.25 -2.63
CA SER A 755 -33.24 19.88 -2.65
C SER A 755 -32.59 19.09 -1.51
N ALA A 756 -33.38 18.47 -0.63
CA ALA A 756 -32.85 17.76 0.53
C ALA A 756 -32.00 16.53 0.16
N ALA A 757 -32.16 15.97 -1.04
CA ALA A 757 -31.33 14.87 -1.54
C ALA A 757 -29.98 15.29 -2.15
N ASN A 758 -29.86 16.55 -2.60
CA ASN A 758 -28.61 17.09 -3.13
C ASN A 758 -28.56 18.60 -2.92
N THR A 759 -27.89 19.04 -1.87
CA THR A 759 -27.79 20.45 -1.48
C THR A 759 -26.68 21.22 -2.22
N LYS A 760 -25.95 20.57 -3.14
CA LYS A 760 -24.97 21.26 -4.00
C LYS A 760 -25.63 22.21 -4.99
N GLU A 761 -26.85 21.89 -5.42
CA GLU A 761 -27.67 22.76 -6.25
C GLU A 761 -28.66 23.50 -5.35
N ARG A 762 -28.64 24.84 -5.44
CA ARG A 762 -29.49 25.72 -4.64
C ARG A 762 -30.10 26.79 -5.52
N SER A 763 -31.33 27.18 -5.18
CA SER A 763 -32.01 28.33 -5.77
C SER A 763 -31.97 29.48 -4.77
N VAL A 764 -31.48 30.64 -5.19
CA VAL A 764 -31.43 31.86 -4.36
C VAL A 764 -32.50 32.82 -4.87
N ILE A 765 -33.39 33.23 -3.98
CA ILE A 765 -34.52 34.10 -4.29
C ILE A 765 -34.29 35.46 -3.63
N CYS A 766 -34.48 36.53 -4.42
CA CYS A 766 -34.63 37.88 -3.93
C CYS A 766 -36.10 38.09 -3.54
N PRO A 767 -36.43 38.26 -2.24
CA PRO A 767 -37.80 38.34 -1.80
C PRO A 767 -38.40 39.74 -2.00
N GLU A 768 -39.66 39.81 -2.42
CA GLU A 768 -40.42 41.05 -2.63
C GLU A 768 -41.58 41.17 -1.62
N GLY A 769 -41.62 42.27 -0.87
CA GLY A 769 -42.67 42.54 0.12
C GLY A 769 -43.79 43.42 -0.45
N GLY A 770 -44.80 42.82 -1.08
CA GLY A 770 -45.97 43.54 -1.58
C GLY A 770 -47.08 42.59 -2.06
N VAL A 771 -48.29 42.74 -1.52
CA VAL A 771 -49.39 41.77 -1.66
C VAL A 771 -49.97 41.70 -3.10
N ASP A 772 -49.87 42.77 -3.89
CA ASP A 772 -50.59 42.87 -5.18
C ASP A 772 -49.70 42.91 -6.44
N THR A 773 -48.37 42.95 -6.31
CA THR A 773 -47.44 43.00 -7.47
C THR A 773 -46.22 42.08 -7.38
N ALA A 774 -46.10 41.28 -6.32
CA ALA A 774 -44.94 40.41 -6.15
C ALA A 774 -44.93 39.31 -7.22
N ARG A 775 -43.81 39.18 -7.93
CA ARG A 775 -43.54 38.00 -8.75
C ARG A 775 -43.53 36.78 -7.83
N THR A 776 -43.85 35.59 -8.33
CA THR A 776 -43.74 34.36 -7.54
C THR A 776 -42.79 33.37 -8.19
N VAL A 777 -42.01 32.68 -7.36
CA VAL A 777 -41.14 31.58 -7.79
C VAL A 777 -41.70 30.27 -7.26
N ASP A 778 -41.79 29.31 -8.16
CA ASP A 778 -42.42 28.02 -7.93
C ASP A 778 -41.38 26.90 -8.02
N PHE A 779 -41.44 25.96 -7.08
CA PHE A 779 -40.54 24.81 -7.00
C PHE A 779 -41.33 23.51 -6.93
N PHE A 780 -40.90 22.52 -7.69
CA PHE A 780 -41.42 21.15 -7.63
C PHE A 780 -40.38 20.21 -7.08
N SER A 781 -40.77 19.36 -6.14
CA SER A 781 -39.87 18.36 -5.55
C SER A 781 -39.31 17.39 -6.59
N GLY A 782 -38.18 16.76 -6.27
CA GLY A 782 -37.47 15.87 -7.17
C GLY A 782 -38.37 14.75 -7.75
N GLY A 783 -38.22 14.50 -9.05
CA GLY A 783 -39.01 13.47 -9.74
C GLY A 783 -40.34 13.97 -10.33
N TRP A 784 -40.78 15.21 -10.11
CA TRP A 784 -42.03 15.73 -10.67
C TRP A 784 -42.05 15.80 -12.22
N ASN A 785 -41.00 16.34 -12.85
CA ASN A 785 -40.93 16.51 -14.31
C ASN A 785 -40.27 15.33 -15.08
N TYR A 786 -39.86 14.25 -14.41
CA TYR A 786 -39.11 13.17 -15.06
C TYR A 786 -40.01 12.06 -15.64
N SER A 787 -39.83 11.79 -16.94
CA SER A 787 -40.34 10.63 -17.66
C SER A 787 -39.27 9.53 -17.69
N ALA A 788 -39.48 8.45 -16.93
CA ALA A 788 -38.90 7.09 -17.00
C ALA A 788 -37.40 6.81 -17.33
N VAL A 789 -36.51 7.78 -17.63
CA VAL A 789 -35.16 7.49 -18.18
C VAL A 789 -34.04 7.57 -17.14
N ASN A 790 -34.22 8.27 -16.01
CA ASN A 790 -33.24 8.34 -14.90
C ASN A 790 -33.86 7.93 -13.56
N ALA A 791 -34.08 6.62 -13.35
CA ALA A 791 -34.70 6.07 -12.15
C ALA A 791 -33.90 6.29 -10.84
N SER A 792 -32.61 6.65 -10.92
CA SER A 792 -31.73 6.80 -9.76
C SER A 792 -32.06 8.02 -8.88
N VAL A 793 -32.56 9.12 -9.45
CA VAL A 793 -32.87 10.35 -8.70
C VAL A 793 -34.12 10.19 -7.83
N ALA A 794 -35.09 9.37 -8.27
CA ALA A 794 -36.30 9.06 -7.50
C ALA A 794 -36.05 8.08 -6.35
N MET A 795 -34.93 7.35 -6.36
CA MET A 795 -34.55 6.39 -5.31
C MET A 795 -33.69 7.00 -4.19
N ALA A 796 -33.24 8.24 -4.34
CA ALA A 796 -32.46 8.92 -3.31
C ALA A 796 -33.34 9.24 -2.09
N GLN A 797 -32.82 8.97 -0.88
CA GLN A 797 -33.45 9.36 0.38
C GLN A 797 -33.68 10.88 0.37
N HIS A 798 -34.86 11.32 0.83
CA HIS A 798 -35.27 12.73 0.84
C HIS A 798 -35.40 13.42 -0.54
N SER A 799 -35.43 12.68 -1.66
CA SER A 799 -35.57 13.24 -3.02
C SER A 799 -36.79 14.14 -3.26
N ARG A 800 -37.85 13.93 -2.47
CA ARG A 800 -39.10 14.71 -2.53
C ARG A 800 -39.20 15.82 -1.48
N SER A 801 -38.13 16.08 -0.73
CA SER A 801 -38.11 17.03 0.39
C SER A 801 -37.30 18.27 0.05
N PHE A 802 -37.62 19.40 0.68
CA PHE A 802 -36.93 20.67 0.51
C PHE A 802 -36.30 21.13 1.82
N VAL A 803 -35.16 21.81 1.73
CA VAL A 803 -34.59 22.59 2.83
C VAL A 803 -34.70 24.07 2.48
N VAL A 804 -35.26 24.88 3.35
CA VAL A 804 -35.44 26.32 3.17
C VAL A 804 -34.65 27.08 4.22
N GLU A 805 -33.84 28.04 3.79
CA GLU A 805 -33.00 28.87 4.65
C GLU A 805 -33.30 30.35 4.37
N PHE A 806 -33.55 31.12 5.43
CA PHE A 806 -33.75 32.58 5.33
C PHE A 806 -32.48 33.29 5.79
N LEU A 807 -31.74 33.88 4.85
CA LEU A 807 -30.57 34.70 5.14
C LEU A 807 -31.03 36.16 5.34
N GLN A 808 -31.25 36.54 6.58
CA GLN A 808 -31.73 37.88 6.92
C GLN A 808 -30.54 38.80 7.23
N ARG A 809 -30.51 39.94 6.53
CA ARG A 809 -29.59 41.06 6.75
C ARG A 809 -30.34 42.36 7.08
N GLU A 810 -31.61 42.44 6.72
CA GLU A 810 -32.49 43.60 6.91
C GLU A 810 -33.86 43.16 7.48
N PRO A 811 -34.59 44.01 8.23
CA PRO A 811 -35.93 43.69 8.70
C PRO A 811 -36.92 43.56 7.53
N GLY A 812 -37.72 42.50 7.52
CA GLY A 812 -38.72 42.25 6.49
C GLY A 812 -39.73 41.20 6.91
N PHE A 813 -40.82 41.11 6.12
CA PHE A 813 -41.83 40.05 6.24
C PHE A 813 -41.83 39.22 4.97
N TYR A 814 -41.54 37.93 5.10
CA TYR A 814 -41.50 37.01 3.96
C TYR A 814 -42.12 35.68 4.34
N ALA A 815 -42.81 35.07 3.38
CA ALA A 815 -43.47 33.78 3.55
C ALA A 815 -43.07 32.81 2.44
N VAL A 816 -42.96 31.54 2.82
CA VAL A 816 -42.81 30.41 1.92
C VAL A 816 -43.96 29.45 2.21
N THR A 817 -44.81 29.23 1.22
CA THR A 817 -45.93 28.29 1.32
C THR A 817 -45.61 27.00 0.57
N TRP A 818 -46.13 25.89 1.04
CA TRP A 818 -45.96 24.61 0.38
C TRP A 818 -47.23 23.76 0.50
N ILE A 819 -47.45 22.91 -0.49
CA ILE A 819 -48.55 21.95 -0.54
C ILE A 819 -48.06 20.59 -1.03
N ALA A 820 -48.69 19.53 -0.53
CA ALA A 820 -48.50 18.17 -1.01
C ALA A 820 -49.35 17.95 -2.27
N ILE A 821 -48.71 17.50 -3.34
CA ILE A 821 -49.30 17.26 -4.65
C ILE A 821 -49.04 15.83 -5.11
N SER A 822 -49.94 15.24 -5.87
CA SER A 822 -49.74 13.91 -6.48
C SER A 822 -49.88 13.96 -8.00
N LYS A 823 -49.16 13.06 -8.69
CA LYS A 823 -49.20 12.96 -10.16
C LYS A 823 -50.44 12.21 -10.60
N ARG A 824 -50.97 12.61 -11.76
CA ARG A 824 -51.90 11.79 -12.54
C ARG A 824 -51.26 10.45 -12.87
N SER A 825 -51.93 9.34 -12.57
CA SER A 825 -51.61 8.06 -13.21
C SER A 825 -51.92 8.22 -14.70
N PRO A 826 -50.94 8.05 -15.63
CA PRO A 826 -51.23 8.16 -17.04
C PRO A 826 -52.34 7.18 -17.38
N THR A 827 -53.49 7.72 -17.78
CA THR A 827 -54.59 6.94 -18.34
C THR A 827 -54.01 5.98 -19.36
N ALA A 828 -54.25 4.69 -19.16
CA ALA A 828 -53.87 3.63 -20.08
C ALA A 828 -54.53 3.86 -21.44
N SER A 829 -53.87 4.64 -22.29
CA SER A 829 -54.11 4.66 -23.72
C SER A 829 -52.79 4.34 -24.39
N ASN A 830 -52.69 3.07 -24.82
CA ASN A 830 -51.64 2.44 -25.64
C ASN A 830 -50.43 1.82 -24.94
N VAL A 831 -50.62 0.74 -24.16
CA VAL A 831 -49.68 -0.41 -24.15
C VAL A 831 -50.48 -1.70 -23.97
N GLY A 832 -50.12 -2.73 -24.73
CA GLY A 832 -50.82 -4.01 -24.85
C GLY A 832 -50.97 -4.82 -23.57
N ALA A 833 -51.87 -5.79 -23.66
CA ALA A 833 -52.29 -6.71 -22.62
C ALA A 833 -51.13 -7.35 -21.82
N ASN A 834 -51.40 -7.54 -20.52
CA ASN A 834 -50.71 -8.35 -19.51
C ASN A 834 -49.87 -7.58 -18.47
N ALA A 835 -50.55 -7.02 -17.47
CA ALA A 835 -50.08 -6.98 -16.09
C ALA A 835 -51.27 -6.74 -15.14
N PHE A 836 -51.67 -7.77 -14.38
CA PHE A 836 -52.58 -7.63 -13.25
C PHE A 836 -51.81 -6.96 -12.10
N ALA A 837 -52.06 -5.68 -11.87
CA ALA A 837 -51.72 -5.00 -10.61
C ALA A 837 -52.91 -4.12 -10.22
N ILE A 838 -53.57 -4.49 -9.12
CA ILE A 838 -54.65 -3.73 -8.49
C ILE A 838 -53.98 -2.56 -7.75
N LEU A 839 -53.93 -1.38 -8.39
CA LEU A 839 -53.77 -0.10 -7.71
C LEU A 839 -55.06 0.70 -7.91
N PRO A 840 -55.58 1.40 -6.89
CA PRO A 840 -56.82 2.16 -7.02
C PRO A 840 -56.61 3.27 -8.07
N THR A 841 -57.48 3.27 -9.08
CA THR A 841 -57.66 4.39 -10.01
C THR A 841 -58.33 5.54 -9.25
N GLU A 842 -57.52 6.31 -8.53
CA GLU A 842 -57.96 7.61 -7.99
C GLU A 842 -58.07 8.59 -9.17
N ASP A 843 -59.27 8.71 -9.73
CA ASP A 843 -59.63 9.88 -10.53
C ASP A 843 -59.40 11.12 -9.65
N CYS A 844 -58.45 11.97 -10.04
CA CYS A 844 -58.05 13.20 -9.38
C CYS A 844 -59.24 14.16 -9.17
N PRO A 845 -59.96 14.16 -8.01
CA PRO A 845 -61.21 14.89 -7.86
C PRO A 845 -60.96 16.38 -7.58
N TYR A 846 -59.87 16.67 -6.88
CA TYR A 846 -59.45 17.99 -6.40
C TYR A 846 -58.17 18.38 -7.14
N ARG A 847 -58.33 19.05 -8.29
CA ARG A 847 -57.27 19.30 -9.26
C ARG A 847 -56.95 20.79 -9.37
N CYS A 848 -55.67 21.15 -9.30
CA CYS A 848 -55.19 22.44 -9.78
C CYS A 848 -54.84 22.33 -11.28
N PRO A 849 -55.60 22.96 -12.20
CA PRO A 849 -55.36 22.85 -13.64
C PRO A 849 -54.01 23.41 -14.09
N GLU A 850 -53.52 24.44 -13.41
CA GLU A 850 -52.34 25.25 -13.78
C GLU A 850 -51.04 24.46 -13.63
N ILE A 851 -50.94 23.68 -12.55
CA ILE A 851 -49.77 22.85 -12.23
C ILE A 851 -49.98 21.37 -12.59
N GLN A 852 -51.13 21.03 -13.18
CA GLN A 852 -51.52 19.67 -13.56
C GLN A 852 -51.38 18.64 -12.42
N ALA A 853 -51.73 19.05 -11.21
CA ALA A 853 -51.54 18.27 -9.99
C ALA A 853 -52.85 18.03 -9.24
N CYS A 854 -52.89 16.97 -8.44
CA CYS A 854 -53.96 16.72 -7.48
C CYS A 854 -53.53 17.20 -6.11
N ILE A 855 -54.44 17.87 -5.39
CA ILE A 855 -54.23 18.33 -4.02
C ILE A 855 -55.15 17.57 -3.06
N SER A 856 -54.85 17.63 -1.76
CA SER A 856 -55.67 16.98 -0.73
C SER A 856 -57.07 17.61 -0.66
N SER A 857 -58.09 16.79 -0.37
CA SER A 857 -59.48 17.25 -0.18
C SER A 857 -59.65 18.24 0.97
N VAL A 858 -58.69 18.26 1.91
CA VAL A 858 -58.69 19.17 3.06
C VAL A 858 -58.36 20.61 2.65
N LEU A 859 -57.65 20.79 1.54
CA LEU A 859 -57.21 22.08 1.01
C LEU A 859 -58.20 22.67 0.00
N TRP A 860 -59.38 22.05 -0.15
CA TRP A 860 -60.37 22.46 -1.14
C TRP A 860 -61.52 23.18 -0.44
N CYS A 861 -61.78 24.43 -0.79
CA CYS A 861 -62.79 25.29 -0.15
C CYS A 861 -62.53 25.50 1.36
N ASP A 862 -61.26 25.69 1.74
CA ASP A 862 -60.82 25.98 3.10
C ASP A 862 -60.67 27.50 3.36
N GLY A 863 -60.89 28.32 2.34
CA GLY A 863 -60.80 29.78 2.40
C GLY A 863 -59.41 30.34 2.10
N VAL A 864 -58.42 29.50 1.79
CA VAL A 864 -57.05 29.89 1.43
C VAL A 864 -56.74 29.44 0.00
N ARG A 865 -56.16 30.32 -0.81
CA ARG A 865 -55.81 29.98 -2.20
C ARG A 865 -54.51 29.18 -2.26
N HIS A 866 -54.61 27.87 -2.42
CA HIS A 866 -53.48 26.96 -2.58
C HIS A 866 -53.10 26.73 -4.04
N CYS A 867 -54.08 26.68 -4.96
CA CYS A 867 -53.78 26.64 -6.40
C CYS A 867 -53.32 28.03 -6.89
N PRO A 868 -52.38 28.13 -7.85
CA PRO A 868 -51.87 29.43 -8.32
C PRO A 868 -52.93 30.41 -8.85
N SER A 869 -54.01 29.89 -9.44
CA SER A 869 -55.16 30.65 -9.93
C SER A 869 -56.25 30.89 -8.88
N GLY A 870 -56.18 30.22 -7.73
CA GLY A 870 -57.27 30.13 -6.76
C GLY A 870 -58.44 29.25 -7.20
N PHE A 871 -58.23 28.32 -8.15
CA PHE A 871 -59.25 27.41 -8.66
C PHE A 871 -59.89 26.51 -7.58
N ASP A 872 -59.14 26.21 -6.53
CA ASP A 872 -59.58 25.49 -5.33
C ASP A 872 -60.65 26.23 -4.52
N GLU A 873 -60.72 27.56 -4.64
CA GLU A 873 -61.63 28.43 -3.90
C GLU A 873 -62.67 29.14 -4.79
N GLU A 874 -62.78 28.74 -6.07
CA GLU A 874 -63.71 29.35 -7.01
C GLU A 874 -65.18 29.03 -6.62
N GLU A 875 -66.06 30.03 -6.67
CA GLU A 875 -67.46 29.91 -6.23
C GLU A 875 -68.21 28.75 -6.90
N ALA A 876 -67.87 28.42 -8.15
CA ALA A 876 -68.44 27.29 -8.88
C ALA A 876 -68.12 25.93 -8.24
N ASN A 877 -66.90 25.77 -7.71
CA ASN A 877 -66.39 24.54 -7.11
C ASN A 877 -66.78 24.40 -5.63
N CYS A 878 -66.94 25.51 -4.92
CA CYS A 878 -67.25 25.56 -3.48
C CYS A 878 -68.75 25.70 -3.13
N SER A 879 -69.61 25.76 -4.14
CA SER A 879 -71.06 25.98 -4.02
C SER A 879 -71.83 24.93 -3.19
N TYR A 880 -71.25 23.76 -2.89
CA TYR A 880 -71.93 22.71 -2.13
C TYR A 880 -71.89 22.89 -0.60
N ARG A 881 -71.02 23.76 -0.06
CA ARG A 881 -70.88 23.98 1.41
C ARG A 881 -71.74 25.13 1.96
N PHE A 882 -72.25 26.02 1.13
CA PHE A 882 -73.25 27.01 1.56
C PHE A 882 -74.66 26.46 1.31
N GLY A 883 -75.31 26.02 2.40
CA GLY A 883 -76.49 25.16 2.36
C GLY A 883 -77.74 25.81 1.74
N VAL A 884 -78.11 25.33 0.55
CA VAL A 884 -79.40 25.62 -0.10
C VAL A 884 -80.31 24.38 -0.15
N THR A 885 -79.80 23.18 0.12
CA THR A 885 -80.54 21.90 0.02
C THR A 885 -81.49 21.60 1.18
N LEU A 886 -81.23 22.09 2.40
CA LEU A 886 -82.10 21.83 3.56
C LEU A 886 -83.45 22.57 3.48
N LEU A 887 -83.48 23.73 2.83
CA LEU A 887 -84.69 24.55 2.72
C LEU A 887 -85.71 23.93 1.74
N TYR A 888 -85.25 23.32 0.64
CA TYR A 888 -86.11 22.61 -0.30
C TYR A 888 -86.66 21.30 0.27
N VAL A 889 -85.88 20.58 1.08
CA VAL A 889 -86.35 19.37 1.77
C VAL A 889 -87.40 19.72 2.84
N ALA A 890 -87.23 20.83 3.57
CA ALA A 890 -88.21 21.30 4.55
C ALA A 890 -89.54 21.75 3.92
N VAL A 891 -89.49 22.45 2.77
CA VAL A 891 -90.70 22.86 2.03
C VAL A 891 -91.41 21.67 1.37
N GLY A 892 -90.65 20.70 0.86
CA GLY A 892 -91.21 19.46 0.30
C GLY A 892 -91.89 18.56 1.33
N ALA A 893 -91.31 18.41 2.52
CA ALA A 893 -91.89 17.63 3.61
C ALA A 893 -93.15 18.31 4.21
N GLY A 894 -93.17 19.64 4.29
CA GLY A 894 -94.34 20.42 4.72
C GLY A 894 -95.53 20.30 3.76
N ALA A 895 -95.29 20.35 2.44
CA ALA A 895 -96.34 20.23 1.44
C ALA A 895 -96.98 18.82 1.41
N LEU A 896 -96.18 17.76 1.57
CA LEU A 896 -96.68 16.38 1.66
C LEU A 896 -97.47 16.14 2.96
N GLY A 897 -97.05 16.73 4.08
CA GLY A 897 -97.79 16.67 5.35
C GLY A 897 -99.18 17.33 5.27
N ILE A 898 -99.26 18.51 4.64
CA ILE A 898 -100.54 19.23 4.45
C ILE A 898 -101.48 18.45 3.50
N PHE A 899 -100.94 17.82 2.46
CA PHE A 899 -101.72 16.99 1.53
C PHE A 899 -102.31 15.75 2.22
N LEU A 900 -101.55 15.11 3.12
CA LEU A 900 -102.03 13.95 3.88
C LEU A 900 -103.12 14.33 4.89
N ILE A 901 -103.01 15.50 5.53
CA ILE A 901 -104.04 16.04 6.45
C ILE A 901 -105.33 16.38 5.69
N LEU A 902 -105.23 16.94 4.48
CA LEU A 902 -106.39 17.23 3.63
C LEU A 902 -107.10 15.95 3.13
N LEU A 903 -106.34 14.89 2.82
CA LEU A 903 -106.91 13.59 2.47
C LEU A 903 -107.60 12.90 3.66
N LEU A 904 -107.03 13.00 4.86
CA LEU A 904 -107.66 12.48 6.09
C LEU A 904 -108.90 13.29 6.51
N ALA A 905 -108.89 14.62 6.32
CA ALA A 905 -110.04 15.48 6.58
C ALA A 905 -111.20 15.22 5.60
N THR A 906 -110.91 15.04 4.31
CA THR A 906 -111.93 14.71 3.29
C THR A 906 -112.48 13.28 3.47
N GLY A 907 -111.63 12.34 3.90
CA GLY A 907 -112.03 11.00 4.33
C GLY A 907 -112.95 11.01 5.55
N CYS A 908 -112.62 11.80 6.59
CA CYS A 908 -113.46 11.99 7.78
C CYS A 908 -114.80 12.68 7.44
N LEU A 909 -114.82 13.65 6.53
CA LEU A 909 -116.05 14.33 6.12
C LEU A 909 -117.00 13.38 5.35
N LYS A 910 -116.47 12.56 4.43
CA LYS A 910 -117.24 11.52 3.74
C LYS A 910 -117.71 10.41 4.69
N TYR A 911 -116.89 10.03 5.66
CA TYR A 911 -117.25 9.04 6.68
C TYR A 911 -118.34 9.56 7.62
N CYS A 912 -118.28 10.83 8.06
CA CYS A 912 -119.33 11.47 8.85
C CYS A 912 -120.65 11.60 8.08
N LEU A 913 -120.62 11.95 6.79
CA LEU A 913 -121.83 12.01 5.93
C LEU A 913 -122.42 10.62 5.65
N TYR A 914 -121.58 9.58 5.50
CA TYR A 914 -122.01 8.19 5.39
C TYR A 914 -122.67 7.69 6.68
N ARG A 915 -122.08 7.99 7.85
CA ARG A 915 -122.59 7.62 9.17
C ARG A 915 -123.90 8.34 9.53
N HIS A 916 -124.14 9.55 8.99
CA HIS A 916 -125.39 10.29 9.14
C HIS A 916 -126.53 9.71 8.26
N LYS A 917 -126.22 9.13 7.09
CA LYS A 917 -127.20 8.41 6.25
C LYS A 917 -127.50 6.99 6.76
N ALA A 918 -126.55 6.33 7.41
CA ALA A 918 -126.72 4.97 7.94
C ALA A 918 -127.57 4.89 9.23
N ARG A 919 -127.76 6.00 9.97
CA ARG A 919 -128.53 6.01 11.24
C ARG A 919 -130.06 6.18 11.08
N LYS A 920 -130.59 6.30 9.86
CA LYS A 920 -132.05 6.38 9.59
C LYS A 920 -132.73 5.07 9.14
N LYS A 921 -132.01 3.94 9.07
CA LYS A 921 -132.63 2.62 8.79
C LYS A 921 -132.32 1.61 9.90
N LYS A 922 -132.87 1.87 11.10
CA LYS A 922 -133.41 0.77 11.92
C LYS A 922 -134.77 0.42 11.32
N LYS A 923 -134.83 -0.65 10.54
CA LYS A 923 -136.01 -1.52 10.51
C LYS A 923 -135.57 -2.92 10.15
N ASN A 924 -135.74 -3.78 11.14
CA ASN A 924 -135.89 -5.22 11.05
C ASN A 924 -134.61 -6.06 11.10
N VAL A 925 -134.53 -6.78 12.23
CA VAL A 925 -134.24 -8.23 12.29
C VAL A 925 -132.75 -8.56 12.12
N ALA A 926 -132.12 -9.38 12.96
CA ALA A 926 -132.48 -10.08 14.18
C ALA A 926 -131.21 -10.79 14.66
N LEU A 927 -131.20 -11.05 15.97
CA LEU A 927 -130.72 -12.28 16.63
C LEU A 927 -129.29 -12.82 16.40
N ASN A 928 -128.72 -13.15 17.57
CA ASN A 928 -127.78 -14.23 17.86
C ASN A 928 -126.32 -14.05 17.44
N VAL A 929 -125.33 -14.51 18.19
CA VAL A 929 -125.16 -14.92 19.60
C VAL A 929 -123.63 -15.02 19.74
N ASN A 930 -123.13 -14.71 20.93
CA ASN A 930 -121.72 -14.75 21.29
C ASN A 930 -121.15 -16.18 21.30
N HIS A 931 -119.83 -16.22 21.11
CA HIS A 931 -118.88 -17.29 21.46
C HIS A 931 -118.72 -18.48 20.51
N LEU A 932 -117.44 -18.91 20.42
CA LEU A 932 -116.90 -20.12 19.76
C LEU A 932 -116.92 -20.04 18.22
N HIS A 933 -115.92 -20.44 17.44
CA HIS A 933 -114.83 -21.40 17.58
C HIS A 933 -113.80 -21.07 16.48
N VAL A 934 -112.50 -20.96 16.79
CA VAL A 934 -111.43 -21.31 15.83
C VAL A 934 -110.51 -22.26 16.56
N ASN A 935 -110.88 -23.54 16.50
CA ASN A 935 -109.97 -24.66 16.63
C ASN A 935 -110.35 -25.60 15.48
N HIS A 936 -109.54 -25.57 14.42
CA HIS A 936 -109.37 -26.59 13.37
C HIS A 936 -108.04 -26.23 12.70
N THR A 937 -106.91 -26.85 13.07
CA THR A 937 -106.45 -28.23 12.75
C THR A 937 -106.28 -28.47 11.25
N HIS A 938 -105.18 -29.14 10.90
CA HIS A 938 -104.53 -29.34 9.58
C HIS A 938 -103.53 -28.21 9.23
N HIS A 939 -102.24 -28.45 8.96
CA HIS A 939 -101.62 -29.61 8.32
C HIS A 939 -100.22 -29.95 8.87
N ASN A 940 -100.00 -31.26 9.01
CA ASN A 940 -98.77 -32.04 8.81
C ASN A 940 -97.56 -31.69 9.69
N ASN A 941 -97.18 -32.47 10.70
CA ASN A 941 -97.03 -33.92 10.79
C ASN A 941 -96.29 -34.56 9.59
N GLY A 942 -95.11 -35.10 9.89
CA GLY A 942 -94.39 -36.09 9.09
C GLY A 942 -93.48 -35.45 8.03
N LEU A 943 -92.18 -35.73 7.98
CA LEU A 943 -91.43 -36.87 8.50
C LEU A 943 -89.97 -36.48 8.77
N THR A 944 -89.47 -36.99 9.91
CA THR A 944 -88.15 -37.61 10.15
C THR A 944 -86.88 -36.80 9.80
N GLY A 945 -85.92 -36.64 10.70
CA GLY A 945 -85.77 -37.19 12.03
C GLY A 945 -84.33 -37.12 12.50
N SER A 946 -84.15 -37.21 13.83
CA SER A 946 -82.94 -37.70 14.51
C SER A 946 -81.69 -36.83 14.36
N ARG A 947 -80.79 -36.67 15.32
CA ARG A 947 -80.63 -37.22 16.67
C ARG A 947 -79.42 -36.48 17.26
N LEU A 948 -79.48 -36.28 18.58
CA LEU A 948 -78.36 -36.39 19.55
C LEU A 948 -77.21 -35.38 19.55
N SER A 949 -77.06 -34.78 20.74
CA SER A 949 -75.84 -34.73 21.57
C SER A 949 -74.64 -33.99 20.97
N GLY A 950 -74.12 -32.90 21.55
CA GLY A 950 -73.75 -32.78 22.96
C GLY A 950 -72.28 -32.36 23.05
N ARG A 951 -72.05 -31.26 23.80
CA ARG A 951 -70.96 -31.10 24.78
C ARG A 951 -69.48 -30.95 24.33
N TYR A 952 -68.92 -29.85 24.82
CA TYR A 952 -67.63 -29.66 25.53
C TYR A 952 -66.27 -29.82 24.83
N ASN A 953 -65.51 -28.71 24.94
CA ASN A 953 -64.16 -28.53 25.49
C ASN A 953 -63.00 -29.51 25.19
N LEU A 954 -61.92 -28.85 24.75
CA LEU A 954 -60.49 -29.05 25.03
C LEU A 954 -59.83 -30.41 24.74
N ALA A 955 -58.83 -30.37 23.86
CA ALA A 955 -57.43 -30.67 24.21
C ALA A 955 -56.46 -30.28 23.06
N THR A 956 -55.44 -29.48 23.40
CA THR A 956 -54.07 -29.49 22.83
C THR A 956 -53.46 -30.91 22.94
N PRO A 957 -52.37 -31.33 22.25
CA PRO A 957 -51.11 -30.59 21.96
C PRO A 957 -50.58 -30.76 20.51
N GLN A 958 -49.67 -29.90 20.02
CA GLN A 958 -48.21 -30.17 19.91
C GLN A 958 -47.91 -31.64 19.53
N GLU A 959 -47.15 -32.00 18.50
CA GLU A 959 -45.96 -31.33 17.98
C GLU A 959 -45.43 -32.13 16.77
N MET A 960 -44.61 -31.44 15.96
CA MET A 960 -43.42 -31.95 15.26
C MET A 960 -43.48 -32.65 13.88
N TYR A 961 -42.87 -31.93 12.93
CA TYR A 961 -41.80 -32.31 11.97
C TYR A 961 -42.13 -33.34 10.87
N LEU A 962 -42.14 -32.87 9.60
CA LEU A 962 -41.04 -32.90 8.61
C LEU A 962 -41.20 -34.17 7.74
N GLU A 963 -41.16 -34.23 6.41
CA GLU A 963 -40.33 -33.69 5.33
C GLU A 963 -41.02 -34.26 4.04
N ASN A 964 -41.15 -33.63 2.87
CA ASN A 964 -40.14 -33.53 1.81
C ASN A 964 -40.81 -33.08 0.49
N TYR A 965 -40.05 -32.28 -0.27
CA TYR A 965 -40.00 -32.06 -1.72
C TYR A 965 -41.26 -31.86 -2.59
N GLY A 966 -41.27 -30.72 -3.30
CA GLY A 966 -41.64 -30.68 -4.72
C GLY A 966 -42.37 -29.43 -5.21
N LYS A 967 -41.59 -28.45 -5.70
CA LYS A 967 -41.82 -27.67 -6.95
C LYS A 967 -43.23 -27.17 -7.28
N ASP A 968 -43.40 -25.84 -7.32
CA ASP A 968 -43.56 -25.02 -8.54
C ASP A 968 -44.06 -23.62 -8.13
N SER A 969 -43.21 -22.60 -8.26
CA SER A 969 -43.33 -21.52 -9.25
C SER A 969 -44.67 -20.79 -9.22
N ILE A 970 -44.65 -19.48 -8.94
CA ILE A 970 -45.39 -18.41 -9.65
C ILE A 970 -45.07 -17.08 -8.93
N CYS A 971 -44.49 -16.16 -9.72
CA CYS A 971 -44.45 -14.69 -9.62
C CYS A 971 -44.25 -13.99 -8.28
#